data_AF-C1MT28-F1
#
_entry.id   AF-C1MT28-F1
#
_cell.length_a   1.000
_cell.length_b   1.000
_cell.length_c   1.000
_cell.angle_alpha   90.00
_cell.angle_beta   90.00
_cell.angle_gamma   90.00
#
_symmetry.space_group_name_H-M   'P 1'
#
loop_
_entity.id
_entity.type
_entity.pdbx_description
1 polymer ?
#
loop_
_entity_poly.entity_id
_entity_poly.type
_entity_poly.pdbx_seq_one_letter_code
_entity_poly.pdbx_strand_id
1 'polypeptide(L)'
;MLSLAASATTLVGANAGASAAAASTRRGGASLSARDATATTKPLRFVARGASSDRGRALTTRVNAKSLEERIASGEFTQKRSTPAESVLNGIRDVIKDVPQSRGLSYQLAKLSRKWRKESMSKMPVAAGDIREIAGQPVFVPLYKLFLAYGEMFVLAIGPKKFVVVSDNDVAREMLKDQATSFSKGLLSEILEFVMGTGLIPADGETWKVRRRTVVPSLHKKYVASMVDMFGDCGLNGSAQLARSEMNGDTVEMENFYSRLALDIIGKAVFNYDFNSLKMDDPVIKAVYTVLREAEYRSVTFIPYWKVPPLRWLVPRQKACQEALVVVNDTLNMLIARTKKLVEEEDEEFVEEYLNKADPSILHFLIASGDDVTSKQLRDDLMTLLIAGHETTAAVLTWTTYLLATHPEIKARVQAEVDEVCGDRNPTIADMMDLKFTTRVINESMRLYPQPPVLIRRALEPVTLDGYKIDAGTDFFISVWNLHRNPRLWENPDKFDPDRFPIDQKMPNEITENFAYLPFGGGQRKCVGDQFALFESIITLAMVCRRFDFELDAKFHPDGECGMTTGATIHTTGGLHVKLKRRDGAGGNEMLGSIDCGDGVKCASLGELSDVNTGDGTPESGAASFDEAERAQARDLKEAAVVLGAKTAGASELKSGSGGAKGEKPSIDGAALEEAVKEAEALYEAEAEREAAMKKELEQSL
;
A
#
# COMPACT_ATOMS: atom_id res chain seq x y z
N MET A 1 16.32 -8.71 34.88
CA MET A 1 17.73 -8.48 35.30
C MET A 1 17.91 -7.00 35.52
N LEU A 2 18.16 -6.57 36.76
CA LEU A 2 18.50 -5.19 37.13
C LEU A 2 19.94 -5.18 37.66
N SER A 3 20.60 -4.02 37.60
CA SER A 3 21.98 -3.78 38.03
C SER A 3 23.08 -4.54 37.27
N LEU A 4 23.59 -3.94 36.19
CA LEU A 4 24.99 -4.03 35.71
C LEU A 4 25.20 -3.23 34.40
N ALA A 5 25.51 -1.92 34.49
CA ALA A 5 26.18 -1.11 33.44
C ALA A 5 26.24 0.40 33.80
N ALA A 6 26.81 0.78 34.95
CA ALA A 6 26.90 2.19 35.36
C ALA A 6 28.25 2.52 36.05
N SER A 7 29.36 2.45 35.30
CA SER A 7 30.67 3.05 35.65
C SER A 7 31.70 2.85 34.54
N ALA A 8 32.24 3.94 33.98
CA ALA A 8 33.62 4.09 33.45
C ALA A 8 33.72 5.34 32.54
N THR A 9 33.99 6.51 33.12
CA THR A 9 34.37 7.72 32.36
C THR A 9 35.46 8.45 33.13
N THR A 10 36.43 9.06 32.42
CA THR A 10 37.71 9.58 32.96
C THR A 10 38.63 8.46 33.49
N LEU A 11 39.95 8.48 33.29
CA LEU A 11 40.88 9.60 33.43
C LEU A 11 42.20 9.40 32.63
N VAL A 12 43.07 10.42 32.70
CA VAL A 12 44.47 10.48 32.22
C VAL A 12 44.68 10.69 30.71
N GLY A 13 45.56 11.64 30.40
CA GLY A 13 46.18 11.84 29.10
C GLY A 13 47.63 12.31 29.28
N ALA A 14 48.22 12.85 28.20
CA ALA A 14 49.58 13.37 28.10
C ALA A 14 50.72 12.34 28.19
N ASN A 15 51.43 12.16 27.06
CA ASN A 15 52.86 12.49 27.03
C ASN A 15 53.24 12.99 25.62
N ALA A 16 54.38 13.68 25.48
CA ALA A 16 54.75 14.36 24.23
C ALA A 16 56.27 14.34 23.95
N GLY A 17 56.62 14.58 22.67
CA GLY A 17 58.00 14.68 22.18
C GLY A 17 58.47 13.45 21.39
N ALA A 18 59.47 13.56 20.51
CA ALA A 18 60.16 14.74 19.98
C ALA A 18 60.92 14.37 18.68
N SER A 19 61.66 15.34 18.11
CA SER A 19 62.58 15.25 16.95
C SER A 19 61.99 15.59 15.57
N ALA A 20 62.71 16.19 14.62
CA ALA A 20 63.63 17.35 14.60
C ALA A 20 64.16 17.56 13.15
N ALA A 21 64.78 18.71 12.88
CA ALA A 21 65.53 19.07 11.65
C ALA A 21 64.64 19.18 10.37
N ALA A 22 64.67 20.23 9.53
CA ALA A 22 65.72 21.02 8.87
C ALA A 22 65.56 20.83 7.34
N ALA A 23 65.80 21.78 6.44
CA ALA A 23 66.13 23.21 6.55
C ALA A 23 65.81 23.93 5.22
N SER A 24 65.90 25.27 5.22
CA SER A 24 66.38 26.09 4.08
C SER A 24 65.51 26.21 2.81
N THR A 25 65.62 27.26 1.95
CA THR A 25 65.64 28.74 2.08
C THR A 25 65.35 29.30 0.66
N ARG A 26 65.03 30.60 0.51
CA ARG A 26 65.08 31.43 -0.73
C ARG A 26 63.97 31.19 -1.78
N ARG A 27 63.69 32.15 -2.70
CA ARG A 27 63.55 33.63 -2.59
C ARG A 27 63.06 34.18 -3.94
N GLY A 28 62.01 35.02 -3.95
CA GLY A 28 61.57 35.82 -5.11
C GLY A 28 60.93 35.02 -6.26
N GLY A 29 60.15 35.64 -7.16
CA GLY A 29 59.58 37.00 -7.14
C GLY A 29 59.78 37.79 -8.44
N ALA A 30 58.67 38.32 -8.99
CA ALA A 30 58.60 39.23 -10.15
C ALA A 30 59.05 38.64 -11.52
N SER A 31 58.56 39.11 -12.69
CA SER A 31 57.33 39.87 -13.01
C SER A 31 57.14 39.99 -14.54
N LEU A 32 55.91 40.29 -14.98
CA LEU A 32 55.57 41.08 -16.18
C LEU A 32 56.12 40.67 -17.57
N SER A 33 55.22 40.27 -18.48
CA SER A 33 54.77 41.09 -19.63
C SER A 33 54.13 40.22 -20.73
N ALA A 34 53.34 40.74 -21.68
CA ALA A 34 52.37 41.85 -21.70
C ALA A 34 51.59 41.78 -23.03
N ARG A 35 50.49 42.56 -23.15
CA ARG A 35 49.73 42.87 -24.37
C ARG A 35 48.86 41.76 -24.96
N ASP A 36 47.78 42.02 -25.70
CA ASP A 36 46.83 43.17 -25.83
C ASP A 36 45.64 42.65 -26.70
N ALA A 37 44.41 43.19 -26.69
CA ALA A 37 43.70 44.07 -25.75
C ALA A 37 42.19 44.14 -26.10
N THR A 38 41.37 44.69 -25.19
CA THR A 38 40.03 45.33 -25.42
C THR A 38 38.86 44.45 -25.94
N ALA A 39 37.59 44.73 -25.64
CA ALA A 39 36.91 45.78 -24.84
C ALA A 39 35.62 45.17 -24.20
N THR A 40 35.36 45.28 -22.89
CA THR A 40 34.52 46.31 -22.19
C THR A 40 33.13 46.57 -22.85
N THR A 41 31.99 46.61 -22.15
CA THR A 41 31.71 47.32 -20.86
C THR A 41 30.60 46.70 -19.96
N LYS A 42 30.75 46.88 -18.63
CA LYS A 42 29.70 46.99 -17.57
C LYS A 42 29.61 48.49 -17.12
N PRO A 43 28.82 49.01 -16.14
CA PRO A 43 28.12 48.41 -14.97
C PRO A 43 26.66 48.97 -14.72
N LEU A 44 25.93 48.72 -13.61
CA LEU A 44 25.96 49.33 -12.24
C LEU A 44 24.92 48.58 -11.33
N ARG A 45 25.25 48.07 -10.11
CA ARG A 45 25.39 48.65 -8.74
C ARG A 45 24.06 48.73 -7.91
N PHE A 46 23.91 48.01 -6.78
CA PHE A 46 24.37 48.27 -5.36
C PHE A 46 23.50 49.31 -4.59
N VAL A 47 23.27 49.27 -3.26
CA VAL A 47 23.87 48.56 -2.09
C VAL A 47 22.83 47.57 -1.44
N ALA A 48 22.67 47.18 -0.16
CA ALA A 48 23.24 47.37 1.22
C ALA A 48 23.07 46.04 2.03
N ARG A 49 24.03 45.53 2.83
CA ARG A 49 24.32 45.72 4.29
C ARG A 49 23.17 45.41 5.30
N GLY A 50 23.36 44.59 6.35
CA GLY A 50 24.49 43.70 6.70
C GLY A 50 24.59 43.30 8.20
N ALA A 51 25.55 42.40 8.52
CA ALA A 51 25.92 41.86 9.86
C ALA A 51 24.84 40.96 10.55
N SER A 52 25.19 39.99 11.43
CA SER A 52 26.46 39.72 12.15
C SER A 52 26.85 38.22 12.21
N SER A 53 27.80 37.88 13.09
CA SER A 53 28.47 36.57 13.31
C SER A 53 27.64 35.57 14.17
N ASP A 54 27.98 34.29 14.39
CA ASP A 54 29.30 33.63 14.33
C ASP A 54 29.23 32.07 14.28
N ARG A 55 30.39 31.43 13.98
CA ARG A 55 30.82 30.06 14.36
C ARG A 55 29.91 28.84 14.07
N GLY A 56 30.15 28.21 12.91
CA GLY A 56 29.86 26.78 12.64
C GLY A 56 31.05 26.10 11.96
N ARG A 57 31.56 24.97 12.49
CA ARG A 57 32.86 24.39 12.09
C ARG A 57 32.73 23.41 10.91
N ALA A 58 32.96 23.88 9.69
CA ALA A 58 32.99 23.03 8.51
C ALA A 58 34.15 22.01 8.52
N LEU A 59 33.85 20.71 8.62
CA LEU A 59 34.78 19.64 8.24
C LEU A 59 34.51 19.21 6.79
N THR A 60 35.34 19.70 5.86
CA THR A 60 35.26 19.32 4.44
C THR A 60 35.87 17.95 4.16
N THR A 61 35.15 16.89 4.52
CA THR A 61 35.51 15.54 4.08
C THR A 61 35.03 15.32 2.65
N ARG A 62 35.92 15.55 1.66
CA ARG A 62 35.67 15.18 0.25
C ARG A 62 35.64 13.65 0.12
N VAL A 63 34.48 13.04 0.35
CA VAL A 63 34.21 11.67 -0.08
C VAL A 63 33.99 11.68 -1.58
N ASN A 64 34.92 11.09 -2.33
CA ASN A 64 34.83 10.99 -3.78
C ASN A 64 33.90 9.82 -4.15
N ALA A 65 32.59 10.01 -3.97
CA ALA A 65 31.58 8.98 -4.12
C ALA A 65 31.35 8.65 -5.60
N LYS A 66 31.86 7.49 -6.03
CA LYS A 66 31.49 6.88 -7.31
C LYS A 66 30.03 6.42 -7.31
N SER A 67 29.39 6.42 -8.47
CA SER A 67 28.01 5.92 -8.61
C SER A 67 27.93 4.39 -8.40
N LEU A 68 26.71 3.88 -8.20
CA LEU A 68 26.47 2.44 -8.11
C LEU A 68 26.85 1.73 -9.43
N GLU A 69 26.54 2.34 -10.57
CA GLU A 69 26.93 1.85 -11.91
C GLU A 69 28.46 1.79 -12.05
N GLU A 70 29.17 2.86 -11.65
CA GLU A 70 30.64 2.88 -11.67
C GLU A 70 31.28 1.83 -10.76
N ARG A 71 30.61 1.46 -9.66
CA ARG A 71 31.13 0.50 -8.67
C ARG A 71 30.81 -0.95 -9.03
N ILE A 72 29.65 -1.21 -9.65
CA ILE A 72 29.36 -2.47 -10.34
C ILE A 72 30.35 -2.65 -11.50
N ALA A 73 30.54 -1.64 -12.35
CA ALA A 73 31.46 -1.68 -13.49
C ALA A 73 32.95 -1.77 -13.10
N SER A 74 33.36 -1.16 -11.98
CA SER A 74 34.72 -1.32 -11.44
C SER A 74 35.00 -2.71 -10.85
N GLY A 75 33.97 -3.52 -10.67
CA GLY A 75 34.06 -4.81 -10.01
C GLY A 75 34.22 -4.74 -8.50
N GLU A 76 33.83 -3.64 -7.84
CA GLU A 76 33.76 -3.57 -6.38
C GLU A 76 32.71 -4.55 -5.83
N PHE A 77 31.64 -4.77 -6.60
CA PHE A 77 30.66 -5.83 -6.41
C PHE A 77 31.00 -7.13 -7.17
N THR A 78 32.28 -7.41 -7.44
CA THR A 78 32.64 -8.71 -8.05
C THR A 78 32.28 -9.86 -7.13
N GLN A 79 31.63 -10.84 -7.74
CA GLN A 79 31.70 -12.24 -7.33
C GLN A 79 33.12 -12.60 -6.88
N LYS A 80 33.28 -13.44 -5.83
CA LYS A 80 34.58 -14.06 -5.47
C LYS A 80 35.02 -15.09 -6.53
N ARG A 81 35.21 -14.65 -7.77
CA ARG A 81 35.65 -15.44 -8.93
C ARG A 81 37.13 -15.22 -9.23
N SER A 82 37.93 -15.41 -8.18
CA SER A 82 39.07 -16.31 -8.28
C SER A 82 39.57 -16.64 -6.88
N THR A 83 39.66 -17.94 -6.58
CA THR A 83 40.78 -18.38 -5.74
C THR A 83 42.06 -18.19 -6.56
N PRO A 84 43.25 -18.00 -5.95
CA PRO A 84 44.49 -17.84 -6.73
C PRO A 84 44.71 -18.97 -7.75
N ALA A 85 44.22 -20.18 -7.46
CA ALA A 85 44.21 -21.31 -8.38
C ALA A 85 43.40 -21.10 -9.68
N GLU A 86 42.32 -20.31 -9.68
CA GLU A 86 41.51 -20.04 -10.88
C GLU A 86 42.20 -19.03 -11.82
N SER A 87 42.87 -18.02 -11.25
CA SER A 87 43.75 -17.11 -12.01
C SER A 87 44.93 -17.89 -12.62
N VAL A 88 45.59 -18.73 -11.81
CA VAL A 88 46.66 -19.64 -12.27
C VAL A 88 46.15 -20.61 -13.35
N LEU A 89 44.96 -21.19 -13.22
CA LEU A 89 44.38 -22.08 -14.23
C LEU A 89 44.04 -21.37 -15.54
N ASN A 90 43.59 -20.12 -15.51
CA ASN A 90 43.36 -19.34 -16.73
C ASN A 90 44.67 -18.95 -17.41
N GLY A 91 45.69 -18.48 -16.65
CA GLY A 91 47.03 -18.24 -17.19
C GLY A 91 47.65 -19.49 -17.81
N ILE A 92 47.55 -20.64 -17.13
CA ILE A 92 47.95 -21.95 -17.66
C ILE A 92 47.15 -22.32 -18.92
N ARG A 93 45.85 -22.02 -18.98
CA ARG A 93 45.00 -22.32 -20.13
C ARG A 93 45.39 -21.50 -21.36
N ASP A 94 45.76 -20.24 -21.18
CA ASP A 94 46.21 -19.39 -22.29
C ASP A 94 47.62 -19.79 -22.76
N VAL A 95 48.54 -20.14 -21.84
CA VAL A 95 49.85 -20.72 -22.19
C VAL A 95 49.73 -22.06 -22.93
N ILE A 96 48.67 -22.84 -22.69
CA ILE A 96 48.45 -24.15 -23.34
C ILE A 96 47.83 -24.02 -24.75
N LYS A 97 47.24 -22.88 -25.13
CA LYS A 97 46.61 -22.69 -26.45
C LYS A 97 47.58 -22.93 -27.61
N ASP A 98 48.84 -22.53 -27.43
CA ASP A 98 49.87 -22.54 -28.48
C ASP A 98 50.68 -23.85 -28.53
N VAL A 99 50.30 -24.88 -27.76
CA VAL A 99 51.04 -26.16 -27.64
C VAL A 99 50.36 -27.28 -28.47
N PRO A 100 50.89 -27.69 -29.65
CA PRO A 100 50.14 -28.49 -30.64
C PRO A 100 49.74 -29.93 -30.29
N GLN A 101 50.08 -30.45 -29.09
CA GLN A 101 49.85 -31.87 -28.72
C GLN A 101 49.04 -32.09 -27.42
N SER A 102 48.49 -31.04 -26.81
CA SER A 102 47.93 -31.09 -25.45
C SER A 102 46.48 -31.62 -25.33
N ARG A 103 45.92 -32.31 -26.32
CA ARG A 103 44.48 -32.75 -26.36
C ARG A 103 44.00 -33.41 -25.06
N GLY A 104 44.78 -34.32 -24.48
CA GLY A 104 44.42 -34.97 -23.20
C GLY A 104 44.40 -34.02 -22.00
N LEU A 105 45.34 -33.07 -21.94
CA LEU A 105 45.41 -32.06 -20.88
C LEU A 105 44.27 -31.05 -21.00
N SER A 106 43.92 -30.61 -22.22
CA SER A 106 42.76 -29.75 -22.47
C SER A 106 41.43 -30.42 -22.08
N TYR A 107 41.30 -31.75 -22.25
CA TYR A 107 40.14 -32.52 -21.79
C TYR A 107 40.08 -32.65 -20.26
N GLN A 108 41.21 -32.89 -19.60
CA GLN A 108 41.27 -32.91 -18.13
C GLN A 108 40.98 -31.52 -17.53
N LEU A 109 41.52 -30.44 -18.12
CA LEU A 109 41.20 -29.06 -17.74
C LEU A 109 39.72 -28.71 -18.00
N ALA A 110 39.13 -29.19 -19.10
CA ALA A 110 37.69 -29.05 -19.35
C ALA A 110 36.85 -29.82 -18.32
N LYS A 111 37.24 -31.06 -17.97
CA LYS A 111 36.57 -31.88 -16.95
C LYS A 111 36.71 -31.28 -15.55
N LEU A 112 37.88 -30.74 -15.19
CA LEU A 112 38.11 -29.96 -13.98
C LEU A 112 37.25 -28.70 -13.99
N SER A 113 37.27 -27.87 -15.04
CA SER A 113 36.44 -26.65 -15.09
C SER A 113 34.93 -26.94 -15.08
N ARG A 114 34.47 -28.12 -15.57
CA ARG A 114 33.08 -28.58 -15.36
C ARG A 114 32.81 -28.99 -13.91
N LYS A 115 33.72 -29.73 -13.26
CA LYS A 115 33.59 -30.12 -11.85
C LYS A 115 33.62 -28.89 -10.93
N TRP A 116 34.57 -27.99 -11.13
CA TRP A 116 34.72 -26.73 -10.41
C TRP A 116 33.60 -25.74 -10.72
N ARG A 117 33.03 -25.72 -11.94
CA ARG A 117 31.73 -25.05 -12.16
C ARG A 117 30.63 -25.69 -11.32
N LYS A 118 30.54 -27.03 -11.23
CA LYS A 118 29.54 -27.71 -10.39
C LYS A 118 29.73 -27.45 -8.88
N GLU A 119 30.97 -27.28 -8.43
CA GLU A 119 31.32 -26.87 -7.05
C GLU A 119 31.11 -25.36 -6.82
N SER A 120 31.31 -24.51 -7.83
CA SER A 120 30.99 -23.07 -7.81
C SER A 120 29.48 -22.80 -7.88
N MET A 121 28.71 -23.64 -8.57
CA MET A 121 27.24 -23.62 -8.62
C MET A 121 26.64 -24.19 -7.33
N SER A 122 27.42 -24.84 -6.46
CA SER A 122 26.91 -25.41 -5.21
C SER A 122 26.69 -24.36 -4.10
N LYS A 123 26.94 -23.07 -4.40
CA LYS A 123 26.71 -21.95 -3.49
C LYS A 123 26.06 -20.81 -4.25
N MET A 124 24.86 -20.46 -3.83
CA MET A 124 24.07 -19.37 -4.38
C MET A 124 24.89 -18.05 -4.35
N PRO A 125 24.81 -17.20 -5.39
CA PRO A 125 25.45 -15.89 -5.39
C PRO A 125 25.04 -15.07 -4.15
N VAL A 126 25.94 -14.25 -3.61
CA VAL A 126 25.67 -13.43 -2.43
C VAL A 126 25.89 -11.96 -2.77
N ALA A 127 24.81 -11.20 -2.83
CA ALA A 127 24.83 -9.74 -2.84
C ALA A 127 25.06 -9.24 -1.42
N ALA A 128 26.27 -8.72 -1.17
CA ALA A 128 26.64 -8.04 0.06
C ALA A 128 27.13 -6.62 -0.30
N GLY A 129 26.47 -5.61 0.24
CA GLY A 129 26.72 -4.19 -0.06
C GLY A 129 26.38 -3.31 1.14
N ASP A 130 26.56 -1.99 0.99
CA ASP A 130 26.16 -1.04 2.02
C ASP A 130 24.64 -0.85 1.98
N ILE A 131 23.97 -1.06 3.12
CA ILE A 131 22.51 -0.91 3.25
C ILE A 131 22.02 0.49 2.85
N ARG A 132 22.89 1.50 2.91
CA ARG A 132 22.61 2.88 2.50
C ARG A 132 22.36 3.05 1.00
N GLU A 133 22.69 2.05 0.19
CA GLU A 133 22.37 2.01 -1.26
C GLU A 133 20.95 1.46 -1.53
N ILE A 134 20.29 0.89 -0.52
CA ILE A 134 18.88 0.45 -0.54
C ILE A 134 18.00 1.45 0.23
N ALA A 135 18.54 2.08 1.28
CA ALA A 135 17.82 3.06 2.09
C ALA A 135 17.51 4.35 1.31
N GLY A 136 16.24 4.60 1.04
CA GLY A 136 15.75 5.80 0.34
C GLY A 136 15.28 5.57 -1.10
N GLN A 137 15.26 4.33 -1.59
CA GLN A 137 14.61 3.95 -2.85
C GLN A 137 13.59 2.82 -2.63
N PRO A 138 12.60 2.64 -3.52
CA PRO A 138 11.68 1.51 -3.47
C PRO A 138 12.46 0.19 -3.55
N VAL A 139 12.18 -0.78 -2.68
CA VAL A 139 13.04 -1.97 -2.48
C VAL A 139 13.24 -2.80 -3.75
N PHE A 140 12.27 -2.78 -4.66
CA PHE A 140 12.34 -3.48 -5.95
C PHE A 140 13.36 -2.88 -6.94
N VAL A 141 13.69 -1.59 -6.84
CA VAL A 141 14.65 -0.92 -7.74
C VAL A 141 16.08 -1.47 -7.58
N PRO A 142 16.69 -1.52 -6.38
CA PRO A 142 17.99 -2.18 -6.20
C PRO A 142 17.88 -3.70 -6.37
N LEU A 143 16.75 -4.35 -6.05
CA LEU A 143 16.54 -5.78 -6.33
C LEU A 143 16.62 -6.09 -7.84
N TYR A 144 16.14 -5.20 -8.71
CA TYR A 144 16.25 -5.34 -10.17
C TYR A 144 17.70 -5.19 -10.63
N LYS A 145 18.41 -4.14 -10.17
CA LYS A 145 19.85 -3.96 -10.46
C LYS A 145 20.69 -5.16 -9.99
N LEU A 146 20.37 -5.75 -8.84
CA LEU A 146 21.05 -6.93 -8.31
C LEU A 146 20.70 -8.21 -9.10
N PHE A 147 19.45 -8.40 -9.53
CA PHE A 147 19.06 -9.51 -10.42
C PHE A 147 19.87 -9.50 -11.72
N LEU A 148 19.99 -8.35 -12.39
CA LEU A 148 20.77 -8.22 -13.61
C LEU A 148 22.28 -8.51 -13.43
N ALA A 149 22.81 -8.31 -12.21
CA ALA A 149 24.23 -8.52 -11.90
C ALA A 149 24.56 -9.93 -11.36
N TYR A 150 23.67 -10.53 -10.56
CA TYR A 150 23.89 -11.79 -9.85
C TYR A 150 23.10 -12.99 -10.42
N GLY A 151 22.10 -12.74 -11.28
CA GLY A 151 21.21 -13.74 -11.84
C GLY A 151 19.87 -13.86 -11.10
N GLU A 152 19.07 -14.84 -11.51
CA GLU A 152 17.66 -14.95 -11.12
C GLU A 152 17.43 -15.51 -9.70
N MET A 153 18.49 -15.99 -9.03
CA MET A 153 18.43 -16.45 -7.64
C MET A 153 19.71 -16.07 -6.89
N PHE A 154 19.58 -15.25 -5.84
CA PHE A 154 20.72 -14.78 -5.05
C PHE A 154 20.39 -14.51 -3.58
N VAL A 155 21.37 -14.63 -2.70
CA VAL A 155 21.25 -14.23 -1.28
C VAL A 155 21.54 -12.74 -1.14
N LEU A 156 20.55 -11.99 -0.69
CA LEU A 156 20.67 -10.59 -0.28
C LEU A 156 21.01 -10.54 1.22
N ALA A 157 22.22 -10.08 1.55
CA ALA A 157 22.70 -9.97 2.93
C ALA A 157 22.58 -8.54 3.46
N ILE A 158 21.63 -8.30 4.38
CA ILE A 158 21.31 -6.98 4.94
C ILE A 158 21.59 -7.00 6.45
N GLY A 159 22.81 -6.60 6.81
CA GLY A 159 23.28 -6.62 8.21
C GLY A 159 23.19 -8.04 8.80
N PRO A 160 22.42 -8.26 9.89
CA PRO A 160 22.21 -9.59 10.45
C PRO A 160 21.18 -10.44 9.68
N LYS A 161 20.30 -9.84 8.86
CA LYS A 161 19.27 -10.56 8.09
C LYS A 161 19.82 -11.02 6.74
N LYS A 162 19.31 -12.15 6.25
CA LYS A 162 19.57 -12.67 4.91
C LYS A 162 18.26 -13.08 4.27
N PHE A 163 18.08 -12.72 3.01
CA PHE A 163 16.91 -13.09 2.21
C PHE A 163 17.37 -13.79 0.94
N VAL A 164 16.67 -14.83 0.51
CA VAL A 164 16.85 -15.41 -0.83
C VAL A 164 15.93 -14.68 -1.79
N VAL A 165 16.51 -13.93 -2.72
CA VAL A 165 15.77 -13.25 -3.79
C VAL A 165 15.56 -14.24 -4.94
N VAL A 166 14.33 -14.32 -5.43
CA VAL A 166 13.91 -15.17 -6.55
C VAL A 166 13.31 -14.30 -7.64
N SER A 167 13.75 -14.49 -8.87
CA SER A 167 13.32 -13.77 -10.08
C SER A 167 13.17 -14.71 -11.30
N ASP A 168 13.22 -16.03 -11.06
CA ASP A 168 12.91 -17.08 -12.04
C ASP A 168 11.45 -17.56 -11.90
N ASN A 169 10.80 -17.78 -13.03
CA ASN A 169 9.38 -18.15 -13.12
C ASN A 169 9.12 -19.61 -12.71
N ASP A 170 10.04 -20.53 -13.00
CA ASP A 170 9.88 -21.95 -12.68
C ASP A 170 10.10 -22.22 -11.19
N VAL A 171 11.08 -21.56 -10.56
CA VAL A 171 11.27 -21.54 -9.09
C VAL A 171 10.11 -20.81 -8.39
N ALA A 172 9.59 -19.71 -8.97
CA ALA A 172 8.40 -19.06 -8.43
C ALA A 172 7.17 -19.99 -8.46
N ARG A 173 6.95 -20.75 -9.55
CA ARG A 173 5.93 -21.80 -9.60
C ARG A 173 6.18 -22.88 -8.55
N GLU A 174 7.41 -23.37 -8.45
CA GLU A 174 7.78 -24.41 -7.49
C GLU A 174 7.47 -23.98 -6.05
N MET A 175 7.85 -22.78 -5.64
CA MET A 175 7.57 -22.24 -4.30
C MET A 175 6.09 -21.92 -4.03
N LEU A 176 5.36 -21.41 -5.03
CA LEU A 176 3.99 -20.91 -4.83
C LEU A 176 2.92 -21.99 -5.01
N LYS A 177 3.20 -23.02 -5.82
CA LYS A 177 2.25 -24.04 -6.25
C LYS A 177 2.73 -25.45 -5.94
N ASP A 178 3.89 -25.86 -6.46
CA ASP A 178 4.25 -27.28 -6.55
C ASP A 178 4.82 -27.84 -5.21
N GLN A 179 5.57 -27.04 -4.46
CA GLN A 179 6.03 -27.28 -3.08
C GLN A 179 5.33 -26.35 -2.06
N ALA A 180 4.11 -25.85 -2.36
CA ALA A 180 3.49 -24.75 -1.62
C ALA A 180 3.30 -24.97 -0.10
N THR A 181 3.17 -26.23 0.35
CA THR A 181 3.05 -26.59 1.77
C THR A 181 4.34 -26.39 2.58
N SER A 182 5.49 -26.43 1.91
CA SER A 182 6.81 -26.27 2.53
C SER A 182 7.16 -24.80 2.84
N PHE A 183 6.28 -23.85 2.48
CA PHE A 183 6.49 -22.41 2.66
C PHE A 183 5.35 -21.73 3.42
N SER A 184 5.72 -20.98 4.47
CA SER A 184 4.82 -20.04 5.14
C SER A 184 4.97 -18.61 4.59
N LYS A 185 4.11 -17.69 5.05
CA LYS A 185 4.24 -16.24 4.83
C LYS A 185 5.43 -15.62 5.60
N GLY A 186 6.00 -16.33 6.57
CA GLY A 186 7.24 -15.94 7.26
C GLY A 186 7.14 -14.59 7.96
N LEU A 187 8.16 -13.75 7.73
CA LEU A 187 8.25 -12.38 8.27
C LEU A 187 6.98 -11.53 8.01
N LEU A 188 6.23 -11.78 6.93
CA LEU A 188 5.00 -11.03 6.63
C LEU A 188 3.87 -11.29 7.64
N SER A 189 3.76 -12.52 8.17
CA SER A 189 2.82 -12.81 9.26
C SER A 189 3.21 -12.05 10.53
N GLU A 190 4.50 -12.07 10.90
CA GLU A 190 5.02 -11.36 12.09
C GLU A 190 4.83 -9.83 12.03
N ILE A 191 4.69 -9.27 10.82
CA ILE A 191 4.44 -7.84 10.59
C ILE A 191 2.94 -7.53 10.67
N LEU A 192 2.07 -8.41 10.16
CA LEU A 192 0.62 -8.13 10.02
C LEU A 192 -0.25 -8.65 11.19
N GLU A 193 0.26 -9.54 12.03
CA GLU A 193 -0.45 -10.13 13.19
C GLU A 193 -1.12 -9.07 14.10
N PHE A 194 -0.52 -7.89 14.28
CA PHE A 194 -1.06 -6.86 15.18
C PHE A 194 -2.29 -6.11 14.63
N VAL A 195 -2.56 -6.23 13.33
CA VAL A 195 -3.69 -5.57 12.65
C VAL A 195 -4.69 -6.62 12.16
N MET A 196 -4.23 -7.63 11.43
CA MET A 196 -5.06 -8.68 10.83
C MET A 196 -5.25 -9.90 11.75
N GLY A 197 -4.61 -9.93 12.93
CA GLY A 197 -4.74 -11.03 13.88
C GLY A 197 -4.44 -12.39 13.25
N THR A 198 -5.42 -13.29 13.32
CA THR A 198 -5.38 -14.63 12.70
C THR A 198 -6.18 -14.72 11.40
N GLY A 199 -6.38 -13.60 10.70
CA GLY A 199 -7.08 -13.52 9.41
C GLY A 199 -6.30 -14.09 8.21
N LEU A 200 -6.96 -14.17 7.05
CA LEU A 200 -6.52 -14.91 5.84
C LEU A 200 -5.09 -14.65 5.34
N ILE A 201 -4.50 -13.48 5.56
CA ILE A 201 -3.16 -13.13 5.07
C ILE A 201 -2.05 -13.62 6.01
N PRO A 202 -2.06 -13.29 7.32
CA PRO A 202 -1.06 -13.78 8.28
C PRO A 202 -1.25 -15.24 8.72
N ALA A 203 -2.46 -15.81 8.63
CA ALA A 203 -2.81 -17.11 9.19
C ALA A 203 -1.88 -18.28 8.78
N ASP A 204 -1.71 -19.22 9.71
CA ASP A 204 -0.90 -20.44 9.60
C ASP A 204 -1.43 -21.44 8.55
N GLY A 205 -0.95 -22.69 8.58
CA GLY A 205 -1.38 -23.74 7.65
C GLY A 205 -2.85 -24.13 7.77
N GLU A 206 -3.31 -24.41 8.99
CA GLU A 206 -4.64 -25.00 9.24
C GLU A 206 -5.71 -23.94 9.46
N THR A 207 -5.43 -22.87 10.22
CA THR A 207 -6.38 -21.76 10.39
C THR A 207 -6.78 -21.18 9.03
N TRP A 208 -5.81 -20.87 8.17
CA TRP A 208 -6.05 -20.36 6.82
C TRP A 208 -6.89 -21.33 5.97
N LYS A 209 -6.63 -22.63 6.06
CA LYS A 209 -7.29 -23.69 5.27
C LYS A 209 -8.76 -23.84 5.64
N VAL A 210 -9.11 -23.60 6.91
CA VAL A 210 -10.51 -23.45 7.35
C VAL A 210 -11.07 -22.11 6.87
N ARG A 211 -10.48 -20.98 7.28
CA ARG A 211 -11.04 -19.65 7.00
C ARG A 211 -11.19 -19.34 5.51
N ARG A 212 -10.27 -19.80 4.65
CA ARG A 212 -10.41 -19.64 3.19
C ARG A 212 -11.56 -20.45 2.62
N ARG A 213 -11.87 -21.63 3.20
CA ARG A 213 -13.02 -22.44 2.77
C ARG A 213 -14.34 -21.77 3.14
N THR A 214 -14.40 -21.12 4.30
CA THR A 214 -15.54 -20.29 4.72
C THR A 214 -15.70 -19.03 3.84
N VAL A 215 -14.60 -18.30 3.58
CA VAL A 215 -14.69 -16.98 2.92
C VAL A 215 -14.83 -17.05 1.40
N VAL A 216 -14.15 -17.97 0.71
CA VAL A 216 -14.21 -18.02 -0.78
C VAL A 216 -15.63 -18.17 -1.35
N PRO A 217 -16.55 -18.98 -0.79
CA PRO A 217 -17.94 -19.05 -1.23
C PRO A 217 -18.69 -17.72 -1.26
N SER A 218 -18.36 -16.75 -0.38
CA SER A 218 -19.02 -15.43 -0.39
C SER A 218 -18.76 -14.64 -1.68
N LEU A 219 -17.66 -14.91 -2.38
CA LEU A 219 -17.33 -14.29 -3.67
C LEU A 219 -17.86 -15.10 -4.86
N HIS A 220 -19.03 -15.74 -4.71
CA HIS A 220 -19.70 -16.48 -5.78
C HIS A 220 -20.17 -15.57 -6.93
N LYS A 221 -20.50 -16.17 -8.08
CA LYS A 221 -20.78 -15.42 -9.33
C LYS A 221 -21.91 -14.41 -9.20
N LYS A 222 -22.98 -14.77 -8.50
CA LYS A 222 -24.15 -13.91 -8.26
C LYS A 222 -23.83 -12.73 -7.33
N TYR A 223 -22.98 -12.92 -6.31
CA TYR A 223 -22.41 -11.79 -5.54
C TYR A 223 -21.59 -10.87 -6.45
N VAL A 224 -20.60 -11.42 -7.18
CA VAL A 224 -19.72 -10.61 -8.06
C VAL A 224 -20.52 -9.85 -9.13
N ALA A 225 -21.56 -10.46 -9.70
CA ALA A 225 -22.47 -9.79 -10.64
C ALA A 225 -23.25 -8.63 -9.98
N SER A 226 -23.75 -8.81 -8.76
CA SER A 226 -24.44 -7.74 -8.01
C SER A 226 -23.49 -6.62 -7.56
N MET A 227 -22.20 -6.89 -7.40
CA MET A 227 -21.19 -5.87 -7.09
C MET A 227 -20.85 -4.99 -8.29
N VAL A 228 -21.02 -5.47 -9.53
CA VAL A 228 -20.79 -4.67 -10.75
C VAL A 228 -21.69 -3.43 -10.80
N ASP A 229 -22.97 -3.59 -10.48
CA ASP A 229 -23.91 -2.46 -10.46
C ASP A 229 -23.50 -1.43 -9.37
N MET A 230 -23.07 -1.91 -8.20
CA MET A 230 -22.56 -1.07 -7.10
C MET A 230 -21.23 -0.36 -7.45
N PHE A 231 -20.33 -1.02 -8.17
CA PHE A 231 -19.13 -0.38 -8.73
C PHE A 231 -19.51 0.74 -9.71
N GLY A 232 -20.56 0.54 -10.51
CA GLY A 232 -21.13 1.57 -11.38
C GLY A 232 -21.64 2.79 -10.60
N ASP A 233 -22.43 2.57 -9.54
CA ASP A 233 -22.95 3.66 -8.70
C ASP A 233 -21.84 4.42 -7.95
N CYS A 234 -20.85 3.71 -7.41
CA CYS A 234 -19.68 4.35 -6.80
C CYS A 234 -18.83 5.10 -7.84
N GLY A 235 -18.62 4.54 -9.03
CA GLY A 235 -17.94 5.18 -10.15
C GLY A 235 -18.65 6.43 -10.67
N LEU A 236 -19.99 6.45 -10.66
CA LEU A 236 -20.79 7.63 -10.99
C LEU A 236 -20.65 8.73 -9.91
N ASN A 237 -20.73 8.35 -8.63
CA ASN A 237 -20.50 9.26 -7.51
C ASN A 237 -19.09 9.87 -7.54
N GLY A 238 -18.06 9.06 -7.82
CA GLY A 238 -16.68 9.52 -8.02
C GLY A 238 -16.56 10.46 -9.23
N SER A 239 -17.15 10.10 -10.38
CA SER A 239 -17.18 10.94 -11.58
C SER A 239 -17.83 12.30 -11.33
N ALA A 240 -18.86 12.38 -10.47
CA ALA A 240 -19.48 13.64 -10.08
C ALA A 240 -18.59 14.54 -9.22
N GLN A 241 -17.57 13.98 -8.55
CA GLN A 241 -16.53 14.77 -7.88
C GLN A 241 -15.50 15.31 -8.86
N LEU A 242 -14.97 14.44 -9.73
CA LEU A 242 -14.02 14.82 -10.78
C LEU A 242 -14.58 15.93 -11.67
N ALA A 243 -15.89 15.85 -11.99
CA ALA A 243 -16.61 16.89 -12.71
C ALA A 243 -16.57 18.26 -12.01
N ARG A 244 -16.70 18.32 -10.67
CA ARG A 244 -16.65 19.60 -9.93
C ARG A 244 -15.24 20.19 -9.91
N SER A 245 -14.21 19.38 -9.65
CA SER A 245 -12.81 19.85 -9.71
C SER A 245 -12.46 20.41 -11.09
N GLU A 246 -12.94 19.79 -12.16
CA GLU A 246 -12.73 20.27 -13.53
C GLU A 246 -13.41 21.62 -13.81
N MET A 247 -14.57 21.93 -13.22
CA MET A 247 -15.22 23.26 -13.36
C MET A 247 -14.42 24.38 -12.69
N ASN A 248 -13.75 24.07 -11.57
CA ASN A 248 -12.88 25.02 -10.88
C ASN A 248 -11.58 25.29 -11.66
N GLY A 249 -11.22 24.40 -12.59
CA GLY A 249 -9.87 24.32 -13.18
C GLY A 249 -8.83 23.73 -12.21
N ASP A 250 -9.28 23.00 -11.18
CA ASP A 250 -8.40 22.39 -10.16
C ASP A 250 -7.55 21.27 -10.77
N THR A 251 -6.33 21.13 -10.25
CA THR A 251 -5.53 19.92 -10.48
C THR A 251 -6.01 18.82 -9.56
N VAL A 252 -6.28 17.62 -10.09
CA VAL A 252 -6.78 16.50 -9.29
C VAL A 252 -5.64 15.55 -8.95
N GLU A 253 -5.49 15.22 -7.68
CA GLU A 253 -4.59 14.17 -7.21
C GLU A 253 -5.32 12.81 -7.26
N MET A 254 -4.99 12.00 -8.27
CA MET A 254 -5.74 10.79 -8.60
C MET A 254 -5.47 9.60 -7.67
N GLU A 255 -4.32 9.55 -6.98
CA GLU A 255 -4.00 8.45 -6.05
C GLU A 255 -4.93 8.49 -4.82
N ASN A 256 -5.08 9.66 -4.19
CA ASN A 256 -6.05 9.88 -3.13
C ASN A 256 -7.50 9.71 -3.60
N PHE A 257 -7.84 10.14 -4.83
CA PHE A 257 -9.17 9.91 -5.40
C PHE A 257 -9.49 8.41 -5.52
N TYR A 258 -8.62 7.63 -6.16
CA TYR A 258 -8.84 6.18 -6.30
C TYR A 258 -8.76 5.45 -4.96
N SER A 259 -7.92 5.90 -4.03
CA SER A 259 -7.86 5.33 -2.68
C SER A 259 -9.13 5.58 -1.88
N ARG A 260 -9.77 6.76 -2.02
CA ARG A 260 -11.09 7.02 -1.43
C ARG A 260 -12.19 6.20 -2.13
N LEU A 261 -12.23 6.18 -3.46
CA LEU A 261 -13.22 5.41 -4.22
C LEU A 261 -13.17 3.90 -3.90
N ALA A 262 -11.98 3.29 -3.87
CA ALA A 262 -11.80 1.88 -3.51
C ALA A 262 -12.19 1.60 -2.04
N LEU A 263 -12.02 2.56 -1.14
CA LEU A 263 -12.44 2.43 0.26
C LEU A 263 -13.98 2.43 0.41
N ASP A 264 -14.67 3.32 -0.33
CA ASP A 264 -16.14 3.36 -0.36
C ASP A 264 -16.72 2.08 -1.01
N ILE A 265 -16.06 1.55 -2.04
CA ILE A 265 -16.42 0.29 -2.71
C ILE A 265 -16.22 -0.92 -1.77
N ILE A 266 -15.03 -1.11 -1.19
CA ILE A 266 -14.77 -2.26 -0.32
C ILE A 266 -15.58 -2.20 0.98
N GLY A 267 -15.90 -0.99 1.46
CA GLY A 267 -16.81 -0.76 2.58
C GLY A 267 -18.21 -1.33 2.33
N LYS A 268 -18.78 -1.03 1.16
CA LYS A 268 -20.09 -1.56 0.74
C LYS A 268 -20.04 -3.05 0.48
N ALA A 269 -19.04 -3.51 -0.27
CA ALA A 269 -18.89 -4.91 -0.67
C ALA A 269 -18.66 -5.88 0.51
N VAL A 270 -17.87 -5.47 1.51
CA VAL A 270 -17.53 -6.33 2.66
C VAL A 270 -18.51 -6.15 3.82
N PHE A 271 -19.10 -4.96 4.03
CA PHE A 271 -19.84 -4.62 5.25
C PHE A 271 -21.23 -3.97 5.05
N ASN A 272 -21.64 -3.69 3.80
CA ASN A 272 -22.77 -2.80 3.51
C ASN A 272 -22.65 -1.43 4.22
N TYR A 273 -21.42 -0.92 4.33
CA TYR A 273 -21.10 0.33 5.03
C TYR A 273 -20.53 1.38 4.08
N ASP A 274 -21.18 2.55 4.03
CA ASP A 274 -20.74 3.66 3.17
C ASP A 274 -19.86 4.64 3.95
N PHE A 275 -18.54 4.46 3.87
CA PHE A 275 -17.55 5.36 4.45
C PHE A 275 -17.70 6.82 3.97
N ASN A 276 -18.31 7.06 2.79
CA ASN A 276 -18.38 8.37 2.14
C ASN A 276 -17.02 9.10 2.10
N SER A 277 -15.91 8.36 2.00
CA SER A 277 -14.53 8.88 2.06
C SER A 277 -14.21 9.85 0.93
N LEU A 278 -14.87 9.68 -0.22
CA LEU A 278 -14.88 10.66 -1.30
C LEU A 278 -15.40 12.03 -0.84
N LYS A 279 -16.36 12.09 0.08
CA LYS A 279 -16.99 13.33 0.57
C LYS A 279 -16.39 13.83 1.89
N MET A 280 -15.98 12.96 2.81
CA MET A 280 -15.61 13.35 4.18
C MET A 280 -14.43 12.53 4.73
N ASP A 281 -13.57 13.18 5.51
CA ASP A 281 -12.51 12.51 6.28
C ASP A 281 -13.07 11.89 7.58
N ASP A 282 -13.73 10.74 7.45
CA ASP A 282 -14.21 9.95 8.59
C ASP A 282 -13.05 9.45 9.51
N PRO A 283 -13.20 9.46 10.85
CA PRO A 283 -12.16 9.02 11.78
C PRO A 283 -11.67 7.58 11.57
N VAL A 284 -12.51 6.66 11.09
CA VAL A 284 -12.16 5.26 10.82
C VAL A 284 -11.20 5.17 9.64
N ILE A 285 -11.38 5.97 8.59
CA ILE A 285 -10.46 6.06 7.45
C ILE A 285 -9.06 6.47 7.93
N LYS A 286 -9.00 7.54 8.74
CA LYS A 286 -7.74 8.02 9.33
C LYS A 286 -7.09 6.97 10.24
N ALA A 287 -7.90 6.17 10.95
CA ALA A 287 -7.43 5.07 11.76
C ALA A 287 -6.84 3.93 10.90
N VAL A 288 -7.52 3.52 9.83
CA VAL A 288 -7.03 2.51 8.85
C VAL A 288 -5.67 2.92 8.29
N TYR A 289 -5.51 4.13 7.73
CA TYR A 289 -4.21 4.60 7.24
C TYR A 289 -3.13 4.70 8.33
N THR A 290 -3.50 5.03 9.57
CA THR A 290 -2.55 5.07 10.69
C THR A 290 -2.00 3.68 11.02
N VAL A 291 -2.83 2.65 10.89
CA VAL A 291 -2.44 1.24 11.11
C VAL A 291 -1.63 0.68 9.94
N LEU A 292 -2.02 1.00 8.69
CA LEU A 292 -1.29 0.58 7.48
C LEU A 292 0.14 1.13 7.47
N ARG A 293 0.31 2.44 7.70
CA ARG A 293 1.62 3.09 7.82
C ARG A 293 2.47 2.56 8.98
N GLU A 294 1.87 1.89 9.96
CA GLU A 294 2.59 1.17 11.02
C GLU A 294 3.04 -0.23 10.58
N ALA A 295 2.23 -0.98 9.84
CA ALA A 295 2.67 -2.25 9.26
C ALA A 295 3.88 -2.06 8.32
N GLU A 296 3.86 -1.04 7.46
CA GLU A 296 4.96 -0.68 6.58
C GLU A 296 6.25 -0.36 7.35
N TYR A 297 6.16 0.53 8.35
CA TYR A 297 7.29 0.93 9.18
C TYR A 297 7.90 -0.26 9.95
N ARG A 298 7.06 -1.21 10.39
CA ARG A 298 7.50 -2.45 11.03
C ARG A 298 8.22 -3.40 10.07
N SER A 299 7.93 -3.34 8.78
CA SER A 299 8.62 -4.16 7.78
C SER A 299 10.10 -3.76 7.58
N VAL A 300 10.38 -2.45 7.61
CA VAL A 300 11.72 -1.89 7.37
C VAL A 300 12.58 -1.72 8.64
N THR A 301 11.97 -1.74 9.83
CA THR A 301 12.69 -1.45 11.09
C THR A 301 13.40 -2.68 11.67
N PHE A 302 14.71 -2.57 11.91
CA PHE A 302 15.55 -3.69 12.36
C PHE A 302 15.32 -4.13 13.81
N ILE A 303 14.99 -3.19 14.70
CA ILE A 303 14.79 -3.43 16.13
C ILE A 303 13.27 -3.38 16.40
N PRO A 304 12.61 -4.52 16.70
CA PRO A 304 11.16 -4.58 16.88
C PRO A 304 10.74 -4.06 18.25
N TYR A 305 10.99 -2.77 18.51
CA TYR A 305 10.78 -2.14 19.82
C TYR A 305 9.30 -2.13 20.25
N TRP A 306 8.36 -2.25 19.32
CA TRP A 306 6.93 -2.45 19.58
C TRP A 306 6.61 -3.78 20.29
N LYS A 307 7.53 -4.77 20.26
CA LYS A 307 7.43 -6.01 21.06
C LYS A 307 7.89 -5.81 22.53
N VAL A 308 8.36 -4.62 22.92
CA VAL A 308 8.77 -4.27 24.30
C VAL A 308 7.65 -3.43 24.96
N PRO A 309 6.88 -3.96 25.94
CA PRO A 309 5.63 -3.33 26.37
C PRO A 309 5.74 -1.86 26.82
N PRO A 310 6.72 -1.44 27.67
CA PRO A 310 6.88 -0.03 28.04
C PRO A 310 7.02 0.92 26.84
N LEU A 311 7.71 0.49 25.77
CA LEU A 311 7.91 1.31 24.57
C LEU A 311 6.67 1.37 23.68
N ARG A 312 5.73 0.43 23.81
CA ARG A 312 4.44 0.46 23.10
C ARG A 312 3.54 1.61 23.59
N TRP A 313 3.57 1.92 24.88
CA TRP A 313 2.79 3.02 25.46
C TRP A 313 3.55 4.36 25.47
N LEU A 314 4.88 4.33 25.67
CA LEU A 314 5.69 5.55 25.81
C LEU A 314 6.04 6.22 24.45
N VAL A 315 6.09 5.46 23.35
CA VAL A 315 6.38 6.03 22.02
C VAL A 315 5.07 6.55 21.39
N PRO A 316 4.92 7.87 21.10
CA PRO A 316 3.64 8.44 20.64
C PRO A 316 3.08 7.77 19.39
N ARG A 317 3.95 7.37 18.46
CA ARG A 317 3.58 6.62 17.25
C ARG A 317 2.93 5.27 17.55
N GLN A 318 3.39 4.55 18.59
CA GLN A 318 2.81 3.28 19.00
C GLN A 318 1.48 3.48 19.73
N LYS A 319 1.38 4.49 20.60
CA LYS A 319 0.13 4.90 21.23
C LYS A 319 -0.95 5.27 20.19
N ALA A 320 -0.64 6.14 19.23
CA ALA A 320 -1.56 6.52 18.16
C ALA A 320 -2.02 5.32 17.30
N CYS A 321 -1.14 4.35 17.06
CA CYS A 321 -1.53 3.09 16.41
C CYS A 321 -2.46 2.23 17.29
N GLN A 322 -2.30 2.20 18.62
CA GLN A 322 -3.24 1.51 19.51
C GLN A 322 -4.62 2.18 19.50
N GLU A 323 -4.66 3.51 19.56
CA GLU A 323 -5.90 4.30 19.51
C GLU A 323 -6.63 4.09 18.18
N ALA A 324 -5.89 4.11 17.06
CA ALA A 324 -6.43 3.77 15.74
C ALA A 324 -6.98 2.32 15.68
N LEU A 325 -6.28 1.35 16.25
CA LEU A 325 -6.76 -0.04 16.29
C LEU A 325 -8.06 -0.16 17.12
N VAL A 326 -8.23 0.59 18.20
CA VAL A 326 -9.51 0.61 18.95
C VAL A 326 -10.64 1.08 18.03
N VAL A 327 -10.49 2.25 17.39
CA VAL A 327 -11.51 2.82 16.47
C VAL A 327 -11.94 1.84 15.38
N VAL A 328 -11.00 1.20 14.67
CA VAL A 328 -11.35 0.25 13.60
C VAL A 328 -11.96 -1.02 14.18
N ASN A 329 -11.44 -1.58 15.27
CA ASN A 329 -12.01 -2.79 15.86
C ASN A 329 -13.43 -2.57 16.39
N ASP A 330 -13.73 -1.40 16.98
CA ASP A 330 -15.06 -1.10 17.52
C ASP A 330 -16.09 -0.81 16.41
N THR A 331 -15.67 -0.15 15.33
CA THR A 331 -16.50 -0.02 14.12
C THR A 331 -16.85 -1.39 13.53
N LEU A 332 -15.88 -2.31 13.44
CA LEU A 332 -16.12 -3.67 12.97
C LEU A 332 -17.00 -4.47 13.95
N ASN A 333 -16.81 -4.32 15.27
CA ASN A 333 -17.65 -4.94 16.30
C ASN A 333 -19.12 -4.46 16.15
N MET A 334 -19.34 -3.17 15.91
CA MET A 334 -20.66 -2.57 15.66
C MET A 334 -21.32 -3.13 14.39
N LEU A 335 -20.57 -3.22 13.28
CA LEU A 335 -21.07 -3.76 12.00
C LEU A 335 -21.46 -5.25 12.13
N ILE A 336 -20.62 -6.06 12.78
CA ILE A 336 -20.92 -7.46 13.08
C ILE A 336 -22.19 -7.57 13.96
N ALA A 337 -22.31 -6.73 14.99
CA ALA A 337 -23.47 -6.74 15.89
C ALA A 337 -24.77 -6.28 15.20
N ARG A 338 -24.69 -5.36 14.22
CA ARG A 338 -25.84 -4.95 13.40
C ARG A 338 -26.27 -6.08 12.48
N THR A 339 -25.35 -6.68 11.72
CA THR A 339 -25.67 -7.68 10.71
C THR A 339 -26.15 -8.99 11.35
N LYS A 340 -25.65 -9.34 12.55
CA LYS A 340 -26.21 -10.46 13.32
C LYS A 340 -27.69 -10.31 13.63
N LYS A 341 -28.14 -9.10 14.02
CA LYS A 341 -29.57 -8.86 14.26
C LYS A 341 -30.42 -8.99 12.99
N LEU A 342 -29.92 -8.53 11.85
CA LEU A 342 -30.61 -8.70 10.57
C LEU A 342 -30.80 -10.19 10.24
N VAL A 343 -29.73 -11.00 10.34
CA VAL A 343 -29.80 -12.45 10.12
C VAL A 343 -30.66 -13.17 11.19
N GLU A 344 -30.71 -12.68 12.43
CA GLU A 344 -31.61 -13.18 13.48
C GLU A 344 -33.10 -12.80 13.26
N GLU A 345 -33.37 -11.78 12.43
CA GLU A 345 -34.72 -11.32 12.05
C GLU A 345 -35.18 -11.88 10.68
N GLU A 346 -34.31 -12.56 9.94
CA GLU A 346 -34.55 -13.12 8.60
C GLU A 346 -34.98 -14.60 8.64
N ASP A 347 -36.07 -14.92 7.93
CA ASP A 347 -36.60 -16.29 7.74
C ASP A 347 -36.22 -16.85 6.35
N GLU A 348 -34.95 -16.67 5.95
CA GLU A 348 -34.40 -17.14 4.66
C GLU A 348 -33.48 -18.36 4.85
N GLU A 349 -33.68 -19.43 4.06
CA GLU A 349 -32.82 -20.61 4.07
C GLU A 349 -31.50 -20.35 3.31
N PHE A 350 -30.36 -20.59 3.98
CA PHE A 350 -29.03 -20.41 3.39
C PHE A 350 -28.71 -21.47 2.32
N VAL A 351 -28.17 -21.01 1.19
CA VAL A 351 -27.84 -21.82 -0.01
C VAL A 351 -26.47 -21.44 -0.58
N GLU A 352 -25.87 -22.27 -1.44
CA GLU A 352 -24.50 -22.05 -1.93
C GLU A 352 -24.28 -20.72 -2.69
N GLU A 353 -25.32 -20.17 -3.32
CA GLU A 353 -25.31 -18.81 -3.90
C GLU A 353 -26.27 -17.86 -3.15
N TYR A 354 -26.31 -17.96 -1.82
CA TYR A 354 -27.07 -17.06 -0.96
C TYR A 354 -26.62 -15.60 -1.16
N LEU A 355 -27.59 -14.68 -1.27
CA LEU A 355 -27.33 -13.24 -1.36
C LEU A 355 -28.60 -12.50 -0.95
N ASN A 356 -28.57 -11.87 0.21
CA ASN A 356 -29.64 -11.00 0.69
C ASN A 356 -29.76 -9.76 -0.23
N LYS A 357 -30.97 -9.25 -0.43
CA LYS A 357 -31.24 -8.11 -1.34
C LYS A 357 -31.06 -6.74 -0.70
N ALA A 358 -31.16 -6.64 0.63
CA ALA A 358 -30.96 -5.40 1.39
C ALA A 358 -29.52 -5.28 1.92
N ASP A 359 -28.86 -6.43 2.15
CA ASP A 359 -27.46 -6.51 2.57
C ASP A 359 -26.70 -7.57 1.75
N PRO A 360 -26.30 -7.24 0.50
CA PRO A 360 -25.56 -8.16 -0.37
C PRO A 360 -24.09 -8.30 0.02
N SER A 361 -23.70 -8.08 1.29
CA SER A 361 -22.29 -8.03 1.71
C SER A 361 -21.69 -9.38 2.08
N ILE A 362 -20.35 -9.47 2.04
CA ILE A 362 -19.61 -10.62 2.55
C ILE A 362 -19.87 -10.85 4.04
N LEU A 363 -20.00 -9.79 4.85
CA LEU A 363 -20.35 -9.90 6.27
C LEU A 363 -21.70 -10.60 6.48
N HIS A 364 -22.73 -10.26 5.71
CA HIS A 364 -24.03 -10.90 5.79
C HIS A 364 -23.95 -12.38 5.42
N PHE A 365 -23.37 -12.70 4.26
CA PHE A 365 -23.14 -14.09 3.83
C PHE A 365 -22.39 -14.93 4.90
N LEU A 366 -21.35 -14.37 5.51
CA LEU A 366 -20.54 -15.04 6.53
C LEU A 366 -21.29 -15.30 7.84
N ILE A 367 -22.31 -14.51 8.17
CA ILE A 367 -23.16 -14.73 9.34
C ILE A 367 -24.29 -15.70 8.98
N ALA A 368 -24.96 -15.50 7.84
CA ALA A 368 -26.04 -16.35 7.34
C ALA A 368 -25.60 -17.81 7.08
N SER A 369 -24.31 -18.04 6.79
CA SER A 369 -23.76 -19.39 6.61
C SER A 369 -23.79 -20.28 7.87
N GLY A 370 -23.98 -19.71 9.07
CA GLY A 370 -24.05 -20.46 10.33
C GLY A 370 -22.72 -21.06 10.81
N ASP A 371 -21.59 -20.74 10.16
CA ASP A 371 -20.25 -21.21 10.56
C ASP A 371 -19.90 -20.75 12.00
N ASP A 372 -19.47 -21.67 12.86
CA ASP A 372 -19.07 -21.36 14.25
C ASP A 372 -17.74 -20.59 14.28
N VAL A 373 -17.84 -19.25 14.30
CA VAL A 373 -16.72 -18.32 14.25
C VAL A 373 -16.82 -17.33 15.40
N THR A 374 -15.78 -17.29 16.25
CA THR A 374 -15.66 -16.27 17.29
C THR A 374 -15.68 -14.87 16.67
N SER A 375 -16.35 -13.90 17.29
CA SER A 375 -16.42 -12.51 16.79
C SER A 375 -15.05 -11.89 16.56
N LYS A 376 -14.01 -12.34 17.29
CA LYS A 376 -12.62 -11.96 17.03
C LYS A 376 -12.10 -12.49 15.69
N GLN A 377 -12.24 -13.78 15.40
CA GLN A 377 -11.77 -14.34 14.13
C GLN A 377 -12.54 -13.78 12.93
N LEU A 378 -13.85 -13.59 13.05
CA LEU A 378 -14.66 -12.94 12.00
C LEU A 378 -14.14 -11.52 11.72
N ARG A 379 -13.87 -10.73 12.76
CA ARG A 379 -13.28 -9.39 12.63
C ARG A 379 -11.88 -9.39 12.02
N ASP A 380 -11.02 -10.32 12.44
CA ASP A 380 -9.67 -10.51 11.92
C ASP A 380 -9.70 -10.86 10.40
N ASP A 381 -10.65 -11.67 9.95
CA ASP A 381 -10.88 -11.98 8.53
C ASP A 381 -11.39 -10.77 7.74
N LEU A 382 -12.38 -10.03 8.27
CA LEU A 382 -12.96 -8.86 7.61
C LEU A 382 -11.98 -7.69 7.49
N MET A 383 -11.18 -7.44 8.53
CA MET A 383 -10.04 -6.52 8.51
C MET A 383 -9.05 -6.92 7.41
N THR A 384 -8.83 -8.22 7.23
CA THR A 384 -7.95 -8.73 6.17
C THR A 384 -8.54 -8.44 4.77
N LEU A 385 -9.85 -8.59 4.57
CA LEU A 385 -10.52 -8.27 3.30
C LEU A 385 -10.49 -6.76 2.99
N LEU A 386 -10.83 -5.92 3.98
CA LEU A 386 -10.77 -4.46 3.89
C LEU A 386 -9.41 -3.98 3.39
N ILE A 387 -8.32 -4.40 4.05
CA ILE A 387 -6.97 -3.99 3.67
C ILE A 387 -6.54 -4.61 2.33
N ALA A 388 -6.94 -5.85 2.03
CA ALA A 388 -6.53 -6.53 0.80
C ALA A 388 -7.20 -5.99 -0.48
N GLY A 389 -8.40 -5.43 -0.37
CA GLY A 389 -9.15 -4.85 -1.50
C GLY A 389 -9.04 -3.33 -1.66
N HIS A 390 -8.53 -2.61 -0.65
CA HIS A 390 -8.49 -1.14 -0.66
C HIS A 390 -7.30 -0.57 -1.47
N GLU A 391 -6.10 -0.53 -0.89
CA GLU A 391 -4.93 0.13 -1.53
C GLU A 391 -4.50 -0.57 -2.83
N THR A 392 -4.83 -1.85 -3.00
CA THR A 392 -4.44 -2.67 -4.16
C THR A 392 -5.14 -2.22 -5.44
N THR A 393 -6.48 -2.13 -5.46
CA THR A 393 -7.23 -1.60 -6.62
C THR A 393 -6.88 -0.13 -6.84
N ALA A 394 -6.74 0.66 -5.77
CA ALA A 394 -6.36 2.07 -5.87
C ALA A 394 -5.00 2.28 -6.58
N ALA A 395 -3.97 1.50 -6.22
CA ALA A 395 -2.67 1.54 -6.88
C ALA A 395 -2.73 1.08 -8.34
N VAL A 396 -3.52 0.04 -8.66
CA VAL A 396 -3.72 -0.41 -10.05
C VAL A 396 -4.37 0.69 -10.90
N LEU A 397 -5.44 1.33 -10.41
CA LEU A 397 -6.11 2.43 -11.10
C LEU A 397 -5.20 3.66 -11.27
N THR A 398 -4.41 3.99 -10.24
CA THR A 398 -3.41 5.07 -10.27
C THR A 398 -2.37 4.84 -11.36
N TRP A 399 -1.65 3.71 -11.34
CA TRP A 399 -0.62 3.43 -12.34
C TRP A 399 -1.19 3.24 -13.75
N THR A 400 -2.42 2.72 -13.89
CA THR A 400 -3.09 2.65 -15.19
C THR A 400 -3.40 4.06 -15.73
N THR A 401 -3.85 4.97 -14.87
CA THR A 401 -4.13 6.37 -15.25
C THR A 401 -2.85 7.10 -15.63
N TYR A 402 -1.75 6.92 -14.89
CA TYR A 402 -0.42 7.43 -15.27
C TYR A 402 0.03 6.93 -16.65
N LEU A 403 -0.13 5.63 -16.92
CA LEU A 403 0.24 5.02 -18.20
C LEU A 403 -0.62 5.55 -19.36
N LEU A 404 -1.93 5.75 -19.16
CA LEU A 404 -2.80 6.35 -20.17
C LEU A 404 -2.57 7.86 -20.37
N ALA A 405 -2.17 8.59 -19.33
CA ALA A 405 -1.81 10.00 -19.43
C ALA A 405 -0.50 10.20 -20.24
N THR A 406 0.41 9.23 -20.18
CA THR A 406 1.70 9.22 -20.91
C THR A 406 1.62 8.57 -22.30
N HIS A 407 0.55 7.83 -22.62
CA HIS A 407 0.35 7.15 -23.91
C HIS A 407 -1.02 7.50 -24.53
N PRO A 408 -1.18 8.71 -25.11
CA PRO A 408 -2.46 9.21 -25.61
C PRO A 408 -3.11 8.33 -26.68
N GLU A 409 -2.33 7.62 -27.48
CA GLU A 409 -2.80 6.70 -28.52
C GLU A 409 -3.41 5.42 -27.94
N ILE A 410 -2.98 4.98 -26.76
CA ILE A 410 -3.59 3.87 -26.02
C ILE A 410 -4.85 4.37 -25.29
N LYS A 411 -4.78 5.56 -24.67
CA LYS A 411 -5.94 6.22 -24.05
C LYS A 411 -7.10 6.42 -25.04
N ALA A 412 -6.82 6.88 -26.25
CA ALA A 412 -7.81 7.04 -27.31
C ALA A 412 -8.48 5.70 -27.73
N ARG A 413 -7.75 4.58 -27.68
CA ARG A 413 -8.29 3.24 -27.95
C ARG A 413 -9.19 2.74 -26.82
N VAL A 414 -8.83 2.98 -25.56
CA VAL A 414 -9.70 2.68 -24.40
C VAL A 414 -10.98 3.52 -24.47
N GLN A 415 -10.84 4.83 -24.74
CA GLN A 415 -11.97 5.73 -24.93
C GLN A 415 -12.91 5.23 -26.04
N ALA A 416 -12.38 4.84 -27.20
CA ALA A 416 -13.19 4.31 -28.31
C ALA A 416 -13.93 2.99 -27.96
N GLU A 417 -13.27 2.04 -27.29
CA GLU A 417 -13.93 0.78 -26.86
C GLU A 417 -15.07 1.04 -25.86
N VAL A 418 -14.84 1.92 -24.87
CA VAL A 418 -15.84 2.29 -23.88
C VAL A 418 -17.00 3.07 -24.51
N ASP A 419 -16.72 3.94 -25.47
CA ASP A 419 -17.73 4.68 -26.22
C ASP A 419 -18.62 3.76 -27.07
N GLU A 420 -18.07 2.67 -27.62
CA GLU A 420 -18.80 1.66 -28.42
C GLU A 420 -19.62 0.70 -27.54
N VAL A 421 -19.02 0.15 -26.48
CA VAL A 421 -19.66 -0.88 -25.64
C VAL A 421 -20.65 -0.26 -24.65
N CYS A 422 -20.20 0.69 -23.83
CA CYS A 422 -20.99 1.23 -22.72
C CYS A 422 -21.80 2.47 -23.12
N GLY A 423 -21.18 3.38 -23.88
CA GLY A 423 -21.69 4.74 -24.02
C GLY A 423 -21.76 5.42 -22.65
N ASP A 424 -22.86 6.12 -22.36
CA ASP A 424 -23.05 6.83 -21.08
C ASP A 424 -23.60 5.95 -19.94
N ARG A 425 -23.98 4.71 -20.24
CA ARG A 425 -24.50 3.74 -19.25
C ARG A 425 -23.44 3.42 -18.20
N ASN A 426 -23.89 3.03 -17.00
CA ASN A 426 -23.05 2.23 -16.11
C ASN A 426 -22.72 0.89 -16.82
N PRO A 427 -21.45 0.43 -16.83
CA PRO A 427 -21.10 -0.88 -17.37
C PRO A 427 -21.70 -2.02 -16.54
N THR A 428 -22.20 -3.05 -17.21
CA THR A 428 -22.85 -4.22 -16.60
C THR A 428 -21.94 -5.45 -16.63
N ILE A 429 -22.35 -6.52 -15.93
CA ILE A 429 -21.63 -7.81 -15.95
C ILE A 429 -21.50 -8.43 -17.35
N ALA A 430 -22.38 -8.05 -18.31
CA ALA A 430 -22.26 -8.46 -19.70
C ALA A 430 -21.15 -7.68 -20.42
N ASP A 431 -21.10 -6.35 -20.22
CA ASP A 431 -20.10 -5.46 -20.84
C ASP A 431 -18.65 -5.85 -20.47
N MET A 432 -18.45 -6.51 -19.32
CA MET A 432 -17.14 -7.03 -18.88
C MET A 432 -16.51 -8.04 -19.85
N MET A 433 -17.32 -8.71 -20.68
CA MET A 433 -16.80 -9.64 -21.69
C MET A 433 -16.32 -8.93 -22.96
N ASP A 434 -16.73 -7.68 -23.20
CA ASP A 434 -16.46 -6.95 -24.44
C ASP A 434 -15.49 -5.76 -24.27
N LEU A 435 -15.29 -5.25 -23.05
CA LEU A 435 -14.22 -4.30 -22.66
C LEU A 435 -12.81 -4.94 -22.66
N LYS A 436 -12.46 -5.63 -23.75
CA LYS A 436 -11.29 -6.52 -23.87
C LYS A 436 -9.98 -5.76 -23.82
N PHE A 437 -9.87 -4.64 -24.55
CA PHE A 437 -8.68 -3.81 -24.63
C PHE A 437 -8.47 -2.99 -23.35
N THR A 438 -9.54 -2.45 -22.77
CA THR A 438 -9.56 -1.83 -21.44
C THR A 438 -9.01 -2.80 -20.39
N THR A 439 -9.40 -4.07 -20.47
CA THR A 439 -8.85 -5.11 -19.58
C THR A 439 -7.38 -5.41 -19.87
N ARG A 440 -6.94 -5.44 -21.15
CA ARG A 440 -5.49 -5.59 -21.49
C ARG A 440 -4.64 -4.44 -20.97
N VAL A 441 -5.15 -3.22 -21.02
CA VAL A 441 -4.51 -2.02 -20.45
C VAL A 441 -4.30 -2.18 -18.94
N ILE A 442 -5.30 -2.68 -18.21
CA ILE A 442 -5.19 -2.98 -16.78
C ILE A 442 -4.22 -4.15 -16.53
N ASN A 443 -4.23 -5.18 -17.38
CA ASN A 443 -3.28 -6.29 -17.26
C ASN A 443 -1.82 -5.84 -17.44
N GLU A 444 -1.54 -5.03 -18.46
CA GLU A 444 -0.21 -4.50 -18.74
C GLU A 444 0.25 -3.49 -17.68
N SER A 445 -0.68 -2.69 -17.12
CA SER A 445 -0.43 -1.86 -15.94
C SER A 445 -0.01 -2.70 -14.73
N MET A 446 -0.76 -3.76 -14.39
CA MET A 446 -0.36 -4.72 -13.34
C MET A 446 0.93 -5.49 -13.66
N ARG A 447 1.33 -5.58 -14.94
CA ARG A 447 2.65 -6.11 -15.32
C ARG A 447 3.73 -5.11 -14.93
N LEU A 448 3.63 -3.86 -15.37
CA LEU A 448 4.63 -2.83 -15.08
C LEU A 448 4.69 -2.43 -13.59
N TYR A 449 3.56 -2.45 -12.88
CA TYR A 449 3.39 -2.02 -11.50
C TYR A 449 2.62 -3.07 -10.67
N PRO A 450 3.25 -4.21 -10.34
CA PRO A 450 2.61 -5.30 -9.59
C PRO A 450 2.39 -4.99 -8.11
N GLN A 451 1.26 -5.43 -7.57
CA GLN A 451 0.81 -5.14 -6.20
C GLN A 451 0.65 -6.43 -5.38
N PRO A 452 1.55 -6.76 -4.43
CA PRO A 452 2.81 -6.09 -4.10
C PRO A 452 3.94 -6.40 -5.10
N PRO A 453 5.01 -5.57 -5.16
CA PRO A 453 6.16 -5.82 -6.02
C PRO A 453 7.04 -7.01 -5.59
N VAL A 454 6.87 -7.49 -4.34
CA VAL A 454 7.61 -8.62 -3.76
C VAL A 454 6.68 -9.50 -2.93
N LEU A 455 6.71 -10.81 -3.16
CA LEU A 455 6.01 -11.81 -2.34
C LEU A 455 6.99 -12.44 -1.33
N ILE A 456 6.69 -12.27 -0.03
CA ILE A 456 7.49 -12.83 1.06
C ILE A 456 7.09 -14.29 1.34
N ARG A 457 8.08 -15.17 1.54
CA ARG A 457 7.89 -16.55 2.04
C ARG A 457 8.98 -16.94 3.04
N ARG A 458 8.75 -17.97 3.85
CA ARG A 458 9.76 -18.63 4.68
C ARG A 458 9.64 -20.14 4.58
N ALA A 459 10.74 -20.84 4.29
CA ALA A 459 10.79 -22.30 4.28
C ALA A 459 10.52 -22.86 5.68
N LEU A 460 9.58 -23.79 5.80
CA LEU A 460 9.23 -24.47 7.05
C LEU A 460 10.12 -25.71 7.30
N GLU A 461 10.61 -26.31 6.23
CA GLU A 461 11.48 -27.49 6.20
C GLU A 461 12.64 -27.28 5.22
N PRO A 462 13.69 -28.13 5.21
CA PRO A 462 14.79 -28.00 4.26
C PRO A 462 14.31 -28.34 2.83
N VAL A 463 14.42 -27.37 1.92
CA VAL A 463 13.95 -27.50 0.52
C VAL A 463 15.12 -27.57 -0.46
N THR A 464 14.84 -27.96 -1.70
CA THR A 464 15.76 -27.81 -2.83
C THR A 464 15.05 -27.06 -3.95
N LEU A 465 15.67 -25.99 -4.45
CA LEU A 465 15.17 -25.10 -5.51
C LEU A 465 16.34 -24.76 -6.45
N ASP A 466 16.18 -24.88 -7.77
CA ASP A 466 17.27 -24.79 -8.77
C ASP A 466 18.55 -25.59 -8.38
N GLY A 467 18.37 -26.74 -7.73
CA GLY A 467 19.47 -27.57 -7.21
C GLY A 467 20.22 -26.99 -5.99
N TYR A 468 19.92 -25.78 -5.53
CA TYR A 468 20.39 -25.24 -4.26
C TYR A 468 19.62 -25.89 -3.11
N LYS A 469 20.36 -26.45 -2.14
CA LYS A 469 19.78 -26.85 -0.84
C LYS A 469 19.64 -25.63 0.05
N ILE A 470 18.47 -25.46 0.66
CA ILE A 470 18.14 -24.31 1.49
C ILE A 470 17.56 -24.80 2.82
N ASP A 471 18.10 -24.29 3.93
CA ASP A 471 17.72 -24.73 5.27
C ASP A 471 16.37 -24.14 5.71
N ALA A 472 15.67 -24.87 6.58
CA ALA A 472 14.44 -24.41 7.23
C ALA A 472 14.65 -23.08 7.97
N GLY A 473 13.63 -22.22 7.96
CA GLY A 473 13.69 -20.87 8.53
C GLY A 473 14.26 -19.80 7.59
N THR A 474 14.75 -20.16 6.40
CA THR A 474 15.21 -19.18 5.40
C THR A 474 14.04 -18.33 4.90
N ASP A 475 14.17 -17.00 4.99
CA ASP A 475 13.25 -16.01 4.40
C ASP A 475 13.57 -15.76 2.91
N PHE A 476 12.53 -15.57 2.11
CA PHE A 476 12.58 -15.39 0.66
C PHE A 476 11.81 -14.16 0.21
N PHE A 477 12.32 -13.50 -0.84
CA PHE A 477 11.67 -12.43 -1.59
C PHE A 477 11.51 -12.86 -3.05
N ILE A 478 10.32 -13.32 -3.43
CA ILE A 478 9.99 -13.54 -4.85
C ILE A 478 9.67 -12.17 -5.43
N SER A 479 10.56 -11.61 -6.25
CA SER A 479 10.40 -10.29 -6.82
C SER A 479 9.50 -10.36 -8.06
N VAL A 480 8.24 -9.99 -7.87
CA VAL A 480 7.24 -9.90 -8.93
C VAL A 480 7.62 -8.82 -9.94
N TRP A 481 8.15 -7.69 -9.44
CA TRP A 481 8.76 -6.64 -10.27
C TRP A 481 9.84 -7.19 -11.22
N ASN A 482 10.77 -8.02 -10.70
CA ASN A 482 11.80 -8.62 -11.54
C ASN A 482 11.21 -9.60 -12.55
N LEU A 483 10.31 -10.50 -12.14
CA LEU A 483 9.64 -11.45 -13.03
C LEU A 483 8.92 -10.76 -14.19
N HIS A 484 8.15 -9.71 -13.88
CA HIS A 484 7.36 -8.96 -14.84
C HIS A 484 8.19 -8.11 -15.80
N ARG A 485 9.44 -7.77 -15.44
CA ARG A 485 10.38 -6.98 -16.26
C ARG A 485 11.63 -7.77 -16.68
N ASN A 486 11.60 -9.11 -16.57
CA ASN A 486 12.73 -9.97 -16.92
C ASN A 486 12.90 -10.05 -18.45
N PRO A 487 14.03 -9.60 -19.03
CA PRO A 487 14.25 -9.65 -20.47
C PRO A 487 14.33 -11.06 -21.07
N ARG A 488 14.41 -12.13 -20.25
CA ARG A 488 14.25 -13.53 -20.70
C ARG A 488 12.78 -13.90 -20.94
N LEU A 489 11.87 -13.27 -20.20
CA LEU A 489 10.44 -13.62 -20.17
C LEU A 489 9.58 -12.67 -21.03
N TRP A 490 10.01 -11.42 -21.19
CA TRP A 490 9.24 -10.37 -21.84
C TRP A 490 10.06 -9.66 -22.91
N GLU A 491 9.54 -9.62 -24.14
CA GLU A 491 10.07 -8.72 -25.17
C GLU A 491 9.72 -7.26 -24.81
N ASN A 492 10.69 -6.36 -24.91
CA ASN A 492 10.56 -4.94 -24.53
C ASN A 492 9.91 -4.77 -23.13
N PRO A 493 10.56 -5.27 -22.06
CA PRO A 493 9.94 -5.42 -20.73
C PRO A 493 9.46 -4.11 -20.12
N ASP A 494 10.18 -3.01 -20.34
CA ASP A 494 9.84 -1.70 -19.75
C ASP A 494 8.86 -0.88 -20.61
N LYS A 495 8.51 -1.35 -21.82
CA LYS A 495 7.49 -0.73 -22.67
C LYS A 495 6.09 -1.07 -22.15
N PHE A 496 5.22 -0.06 -22.05
CA PHE A 496 3.77 -0.23 -21.95
C PHE A 496 3.21 -0.67 -23.31
N ASP A 497 2.78 -1.92 -23.40
CA ASP A 497 2.29 -2.52 -24.64
C ASP A 497 1.11 -3.48 -24.37
N PRO A 498 -0.14 -2.98 -24.29
CA PRO A 498 -1.32 -3.82 -24.05
C PRO A 498 -1.54 -4.89 -25.13
N ASP A 499 -1.07 -4.64 -26.36
CA ASP A 499 -1.20 -5.59 -27.47
C ASP A 499 -0.25 -6.81 -27.33
N ARG A 500 0.69 -6.81 -26.36
CA ARG A 500 1.48 -8.00 -26.00
C ARG A 500 0.62 -9.17 -25.52
N PHE A 501 -0.61 -8.89 -25.09
CA PHE A 501 -1.59 -9.86 -24.63
C PHE A 501 -2.76 -9.91 -25.64
N PRO A 502 -2.71 -10.72 -26.72
CA PRO A 502 -3.65 -10.61 -27.82
C PRO A 502 -5.11 -10.76 -27.38
N ILE A 503 -5.99 -9.89 -27.88
CA ILE A 503 -7.40 -9.80 -27.44
C ILE A 503 -8.19 -11.10 -27.63
N ASP A 504 -7.89 -11.88 -28.67
CA ASP A 504 -8.53 -13.17 -28.96
C ASP A 504 -8.02 -14.34 -28.09
N GLN A 505 -6.98 -14.11 -27.29
CA GLN A 505 -6.43 -15.12 -26.37
C GLN A 505 -7.07 -15.02 -24.98
N LYS A 506 -6.81 -16.03 -24.15
CA LYS A 506 -7.25 -16.06 -22.75
C LYS A 506 -6.64 -14.89 -21.97
N MET A 507 -7.35 -14.41 -20.95
CA MET A 507 -6.84 -13.41 -20.01
C MET A 507 -5.49 -13.86 -19.42
N PRO A 508 -4.43 -13.02 -19.46
CA PRO A 508 -3.15 -13.39 -18.89
C PRO A 508 -3.25 -13.57 -17.38
N ASN A 509 -2.65 -14.64 -16.86
CA ASN A 509 -2.65 -15.01 -15.45
C ASN A 509 -1.45 -15.93 -15.12
N GLU A 510 -1.32 -16.36 -13.85
CA GLU A 510 -0.20 -17.17 -13.39
C GLU A 510 -0.06 -18.52 -14.11
N ILE A 511 -1.15 -19.06 -14.67
CA ILE A 511 -1.16 -20.35 -15.35
C ILE A 511 -0.87 -20.21 -16.85
N THR A 512 -1.41 -19.20 -17.53
CA THR A 512 -1.17 -18.98 -18.97
C THR A 512 0.26 -18.51 -19.23
N GLU A 513 0.78 -17.60 -18.39
CA GLU A 513 2.13 -17.02 -18.55
C GLU A 513 3.22 -17.85 -17.82
N ASN A 514 2.92 -19.09 -17.41
CA ASN A 514 3.83 -19.98 -16.66
C ASN A 514 4.60 -19.27 -15.52
N PHE A 515 3.87 -18.55 -14.65
CA PHE A 515 4.39 -17.78 -13.51
C PHE A 515 5.36 -16.63 -13.86
N ALA A 516 5.50 -16.23 -15.13
CA ALA A 516 6.15 -14.98 -15.52
C ALA A 516 5.31 -13.74 -15.18
N TYR A 517 3.99 -13.91 -15.07
CA TYR A 517 2.99 -12.90 -14.69
C TYR A 517 2.22 -13.39 -13.46
N LEU A 518 2.14 -12.56 -12.41
CA LEU A 518 1.58 -12.90 -11.09
C LEU A 518 0.74 -11.75 -10.49
N PRO A 519 -0.22 -11.14 -11.23
CA PRO A 519 -0.96 -9.95 -10.78
C PRO A 519 -1.70 -10.17 -9.45
N PHE A 520 -2.15 -11.40 -9.20
CA PHE A 520 -2.88 -11.81 -8.00
C PHE A 520 -2.12 -12.86 -7.17
N GLY A 521 -0.79 -12.89 -7.32
CA GLY A 521 0.07 -13.96 -6.81
C GLY A 521 -0.15 -15.27 -7.58
N GLY A 522 -0.15 -16.41 -6.88
CA GLY A 522 -0.41 -17.70 -7.50
C GLY A 522 -0.43 -18.89 -6.53
N GLY A 523 -0.84 -20.05 -7.05
CA GLY A 523 -0.90 -21.31 -6.31
C GLY A 523 -1.87 -21.28 -5.12
N GLN A 524 -1.57 -22.03 -4.06
CA GLN A 524 -2.51 -22.20 -2.93
C GLN A 524 -2.89 -20.86 -2.28
N ARG A 525 -1.94 -19.93 -2.14
CA ARG A 525 -2.08 -18.64 -1.45
C ARG A 525 -2.33 -17.47 -2.42
N LYS A 526 -2.94 -17.72 -3.60
CA LYS A 526 -3.44 -16.69 -4.54
C LYS A 526 -4.46 -15.76 -3.86
N CYS A 527 -4.72 -14.58 -4.41
CA CYS A 527 -5.87 -13.75 -4.03
C CYS A 527 -7.20 -14.54 -4.00
N VAL A 528 -8.23 -13.98 -3.33
CA VAL A 528 -9.62 -14.49 -3.34
C VAL A 528 -10.57 -13.59 -4.13
N GLY A 529 -10.22 -12.31 -4.31
CA GLY A 529 -10.99 -11.33 -5.07
C GLY A 529 -10.30 -10.93 -6.38
N ASP A 530 -9.65 -11.88 -7.07
CA ASP A 530 -8.99 -11.59 -8.36
C ASP A 530 -9.99 -11.17 -9.45
N GLN A 531 -11.16 -11.82 -9.50
CA GLN A 531 -12.26 -11.37 -10.39
C GLN A 531 -12.90 -10.05 -9.91
N PHE A 532 -13.09 -9.88 -8.60
CA PHE A 532 -13.69 -8.69 -7.99
C PHE A 532 -12.88 -7.43 -8.33
N ALA A 533 -11.60 -7.40 -7.97
CA ALA A 533 -10.73 -6.24 -8.16
C ALA A 533 -10.47 -5.93 -9.65
N LEU A 534 -10.50 -6.96 -10.52
CA LEU A 534 -10.39 -6.76 -11.96
C LEU A 534 -11.64 -6.07 -12.53
N PHE A 535 -12.85 -6.49 -12.14
CA PHE A 535 -14.09 -5.83 -12.57
C PHE A 535 -14.21 -4.42 -11.99
N GLU A 536 -13.92 -4.23 -10.70
CA GLU A 536 -13.82 -2.92 -10.04
C GLU A 536 -12.90 -1.96 -10.83
N SER A 537 -11.71 -2.46 -11.23
CA SER A 537 -10.74 -1.70 -12.03
C SER A 537 -11.26 -1.38 -13.44
N ILE A 538 -11.87 -2.34 -14.15
CA ILE A 538 -12.43 -2.14 -15.50
C ILE A 538 -13.52 -1.08 -15.46
N ILE A 539 -14.48 -1.20 -14.54
CA ILE A 539 -15.65 -0.33 -14.45
C ILE A 539 -15.22 1.08 -14.07
N THR A 540 -14.38 1.23 -13.05
CA THR A 540 -13.86 2.54 -12.63
C THR A 540 -13.07 3.22 -13.74
N LEU A 541 -12.17 2.49 -14.42
CA LEU A 541 -11.37 3.04 -15.51
C LEU A 541 -12.25 3.44 -16.71
N ALA A 542 -13.23 2.59 -17.07
CA ALA A 542 -14.16 2.87 -18.15
C ALA A 542 -15.01 4.13 -17.86
N MET A 543 -15.56 4.26 -16.65
CA MET A 543 -16.39 5.43 -16.30
C MET A 543 -15.59 6.74 -16.28
N VAL A 544 -14.33 6.71 -15.83
CA VAL A 544 -13.42 7.86 -15.93
C VAL A 544 -13.08 8.17 -17.40
N CYS A 545 -12.67 7.17 -18.19
CA CYS A 545 -12.30 7.37 -19.59
C CYS A 545 -13.47 7.79 -20.48
N ARG A 546 -14.71 7.36 -20.20
CA ARG A 546 -15.91 7.84 -20.90
C ARG A 546 -16.06 9.34 -20.73
N ARG A 547 -16.00 9.83 -19.47
CA ARG A 547 -16.40 11.19 -19.09
C ARG A 547 -15.28 12.23 -19.19
N PHE A 548 -14.03 11.80 -19.01
CA PHE A 548 -12.88 12.70 -18.93
C PHE A 548 -11.76 12.31 -19.91
N ASP A 549 -11.17 13.33 -20.52
CA ASP A 549 -9.81 13.28 -20.99
C ASP A 549 -8.89 13.86 -19.91
N PHE A 550 -7.65 13.38 -19.85
CA PHE A 550 -6.72 13.72 -18.77
C PHE A 550 -5.25 13.73 -19.21
N GLU A 551 -4.48 14.65 -18.66
CA GLU A 551 -3.03 14.81 -18.88
C GLU A 551 -2.31 15.05 -17.55
N LEU A 552 -1.01 14.71 -17.47
CA LEU A 552 -0.21 15.01 -16.27
C LEU A 552 -0.05 16.53 -16.11
N ASP A 553 -0.24 17.05 -14.89
CA ASP A 553 0.07 18.47 -14.68
C ASP A 553 1.58 18.71 -14.56
N ALA A 554 2.15 19.35 -15.59
CA ALA A 554 3.54 19.78 -15.64
C ALA A 554 3.98 20.72 -14.48
N LYS A 555 3.05 21.29 -13.70
CA LYS A 555 3.37 21.97 -12.42
C LYS A 555 3.96 21.00 -11.39
N PHE A 556 3.46 19.77 -11.36
CA PHE A 556 3.82 18.73 -10.39
C PHE A 556 4.74 17.67 -11.00
N HIS A 557 4.60 17.38 -12.29
CA HIS A 557 5.41 16.41 -13.06
C HIS A 557 6.23 17.11 -14.16
N PRO A 558 7.20 17.98 -13.83
CA PRO A 558 7.91 18.80 -14.82
C PRO A 558 8.72 17.98 -15.84
N ASP A 559 9.18 16.79 -15.44
CA ASP A 559 9.93 15.86 -16.28
C ASP A 559 9.02 14.83 -16.99
N GLY A 560 7.69 14.87 -16.78
CA GLY A 560 6.72 13.92 -17.34
C GLY A 560 6.66 12.55 -16.66
N GLU A 561 7.45 12.32 -15.61
CA GLU A 561 7.51 11.07 -14.85
C GLU A 561 6.92 11.19 -13.44
N CYS A 562 6.21 10.15 -12.99
CA CYS A 562 5.78 10.02 -11.60
C CYS A 562 6.77 9.14 -10.82
N GLY A 563 7.39 9.70 -9.77
CA GLY A 563 8.24 8.95 -8.86
C GLY A 563 7.48 7.83 -8.13
N MET A 564 8.18 6.74 -7.80
CA MET A 564 7.64 5.60 -7.04
C MET A 564 8.10 5.61 -5.58
N THR A 565 7.25 5.15 -4.67
CA THR A 565 7.61 4.70 -3.32
C THR A 565 7.24 3.22 -3.13
N THR A 566 7.57 2.63 -1.97
CA THR A 566 7.23 1.23 -1.66
C THR A 566 6.52 1.17 -0.32
N GLY A 567 5.42 0.43 -0.29
CA GLY A 567 4.59 0.20 0.89
C GLY A 567 4.09 -1.24 0.93
N ALA A 568 2.83 -1.41 1.33
CA ALA A 568 2.07 -2.62 0.98
C ALA A 568 1.86 -2.74 -0.55
N THR A 569 1.76 -1.60 -1.24
CA THR A 569 1.68 -1.49 -2.70
C THR A 569 2.82 -0.61 -3.25
N ILE A 570 2.87 -0.39 -4.57
CA ILE A 570 3.67 0.67 -5.19
C ILE A 570 2.82 1.95 -5.19
N HIS A 571 3.19 2.91 -4.35
CA HIS A 571 2.60 4.25 -4.30
C HIS A 571 3.41 5.23 -5.13
N THR A 572 2.87 6.42 -5.44
CA THR A 572 3.72 7.48 -6.01
C THR A 572 4.60 8.14 -4.93
N THR A 573 5.51 9.04 -5.31
CA THR A 573 6.31 9.84 -4.35
C THR A 573 5.64 11.15 -3.95
N GLY A 574 4.61 11.61 -4.67
CA GLY A 574 4.07 12.96 -4.51
C GLY A 574 2.67 13.19 -5.10
N GLY A 575 1.88 12.13 -5.27
CA GLY A 575 0.53 12.17 -5.84
C GLY A 575 0.52 12.20 -7.38
N LEU A 576 -0.40 11.45 -7.99
CA LEU A 576 -0.68 11.49 -9.43
C LEU A 576 -1.54 12.71 -9.77
N HIS A 577 -0.91 13.87 -9.78
CA HIS A 577 -1.53 15.14 -10.16
C HIS A 577 -1.82 15.23 -11.67
N VAL A 578 -3.10 15.33 -12.04
CA VAL A 578 -3.55 15.46 -13.44
C VAL A 578 -4.43 16.69 -13.64
N LYS A 579 -4.47 17.19 -14.88
CA LYS A 579 -5.55 18.05 -15.35
C LYS A 579 -6.61 17.20 -16.01
N LEU A 580 -7.87 17.48 -15.68
CA LEU A 580 -9.03 16.87 -16.30
C LEU A 580 -9.66 17.85 -17.29
N LYS A 581 -10.29 17.31 -18.33
CA LYS A 581 -11.20 18.01 -19.23
C LYS A 581 -12.35 17.07 -19.56
N ARG A 582 -13.61 17.53 -19.50
CA ARG A 582 -14.75 16.71 -19.96
C ARG A 582 -14.64 16.35 -21.44
N ARG A 583 -15.17 15.18 -21.79
CA ARG A 583 -15.32 14.72 -23.18
C ARG A 583 -16.65 15.18 -23.76
N ASP A 584 -16.58 15.89 -24.88
CA ASP A 584 -17.74 16.43 -25.58
C ASP A 584 -18.69 15.30 -26.03
N GLY A 585 -19.95 15.34 -25.59
CA GLY A 585 -20.96 14.34 -25.95
C GLY A 585 -20.83 12.97 -25.27
N ALA A 586 -20.05 12.86 -24.19
CA ALA A 586 -19.77 11.59 -23.51
C ALA A 586 -19.93 11.69 -21.98
N GLY A 587 -21.19 11.77 -21.51
CA GLY A 587 -21.54 11.55 -20.10
C GLY A 587 -21.08 12.63 -19.11
N GLY A 588 -20.56 13.75 -19.61
CA GLY A 588 -20.05 14.86 -18.80
C GLY A 588 -21.09 15.93 -18.47
N ASN A 589 -22.30 15.88 -19.04
CA ASN A 589 -23.25 17.00 -19.01
C ASN A 589 -24.46 16.74 -18.10
N GLU A 590 -24.91 15.49 -17.94
CA GLU A 590 -25.89 15.11 -16.92
C GLU A 590 -25.41 15.43 -15.51
N MET A 591 -24.09 15.42 -15.31
CA MET A 591 -23.38 15.75 -14.05
C MET A 591 -23.49 17.23 -13.64
N LEU A 592 -24.19 18.07 -14.42
CA LEU A 592 -24.51 19.47 -14.11
C LEU A 592 -25.98 19.70 -13.74
N GLY A 593 -26.86 18.71 -13.95
CA GLY A 593 -28.30 18.87 -13.82
C GLY A 593 -28.87 18.24 -12.53
N SER A 594 -30.03 18.73 -12.11
CA SER A 594 -30.94 17.91 -11.32
C SER A 594 -31.48 16.80 -12.21
N ILE A 595 -31.14 15.54 -11.93
CA ILE A 595 -31.57 14.40 -12.73
C ILE A 595 -33.09 14.22 -12.58
N ASP A 596 -33.83 14.46 -13.68
CA ASP A 596 -35.28 14.25 -13.74
C ASP A 596 -35.58 12.77 -14.01
N CYS A 597 -35.56 11.96 -12.95
CA CYS A 597 -35.90 10.55 -13.01
C CYS A 597 -37.42 10.38 -13.18
N GLY A 598 -37.84 10.12 -14.42
CA GLY A 598 -39.19 9.63 -14.72
C GLY A 598 -39.56 8.41 -13.87
N ASP A 599 -40.85 8.29 -13.55
CA ASP A 599 -41.44 7.21 -12.75
C ASP A 599 -40.91 7.06 -11.31
N GLY A 600 -40.85 8.19 -10.60
CA GLY A 600 -41.23 8.25 -9.18
C GLY A 600 -40.15 7.97 -8.14
N VAL A 601 -38.96 7.52 -8.54
CA VAL A 601 -37.80 7.42 -7.65
C VAL A 601 -37.06 8.76 -7.60
N LYS A 602 -37.15 9.46 -6.46
CA LYS A 602 -36.36 10.67 -6.22
C LYS A 602 -34.88 10.33 -6.04
N CYS A 603 -34.11 10.39 -7.13
CA CYS A 603 -32.68 10.65 -7.01
C CYS A 603 -32.47 12.04 -6.39
N ALA A 604 -31.53 12.16 -5.44
CA ALA A 604 -31.28 13.43 -4.77
C ALA A 604 -30.69 14.46 -5.74
N SER A 605 -31.31 15.64 -5.85
CA SER A 605 -30.77 16.75 -6.62
C SER A 605 -29.46 17.24 -5.99
N LEU A 606 -28.40 17.34 -6.79
CA LEU A 606 -27.02 17.65 -6.37
C LEU A 606 -26.82 19.02 -5.68
N GLY A 607 -27.85 19.84 -5.51
CA GLY A 607 -27.80 21.16 -4.87
C GLY A 607 -27.75 21.16 -3.33
N GLU A 608 -27.83 20.01 -2.66
CA GLU A 608 -27.81 19.90 -1.19
C GLU A 608 -26.46 19.40 -0.61
N LEU A 609 -25.43 19.19 -1.44
CA LEU A 609 -24.12 18.69 -1.02
C LEU A 609 -23.13 19.86 -0.82
N SER A 610 -22.74 20.10 0.44
CA SER A 610 -21.83 21.18 0.84
C SER A 610 -20.38 20.96 0.39
N ASP A 611 -19.66 22.08 0.20
CA ASP A 611 -18.28 22.12 -0.27
C ASP A 611 -17.29 21.37 0.65
N VAL A 612 -16.28 20.74 0.05
CA VAL A 612 -15.11 20.19 0.76
C VAL A 612 -13.82 20.57 0.03
N ASN A 613 -12.83 20.97 0.83
CA ASN A 613 -11.63 21.69 0.39
C ASN A 613 -10.61 20.79 -0.33
N THR A 614 -10.30 21.09 -1.59
CA THR A 614 -9.26 20.45 -2.43
C THR A 614 -7.82 20.93 -2.13
N GLY A 615 -7.56 21.35 -0.88
CA GLY A 615 -6.31 22.02 -0.48
C GLY A 615 -5.04 21.15 -0.50
N ASP A 616 -3.91 21.78 -0.85
CA ASP A 616 -2.61 21.12 -1.08
C ASP A 616 -2.17 20.15 0.04
N GLY A 617 -1.80 18.93 -0.36
CA GLY A 617 -1.39 17.83 0.53
C GLY A 617 0.01 17.95 1.15
N THR A 618 0.36 19.09 1.76
CA THR A 618 1.65 19.30 2.44
C THR A 618 1.49 19.45 3.96
N PRO A 619 1.89 18.45 4.78
CA PRO A 619 1.80 18.54 6.24
C PRO A 619 2.98 19.33 6.85
N GLU A 620 3.09 20.62 6.52
CA GLU A 620 4.05 21.53 7.17
C GLU A 620 3.52 22.05 8.52
N SER A 621 4.46 22.45 9.38
CA SER A 621 4.26 22.68 10.82
C SER A 621 3.28 23.82 11.16
N GLY A 622 2.21 23.50 11.91
CA GLY A 622 1.24 24.47 12.41
C GLY A 622 0.65 24.10 13.78
N ALA A 623 1.47 24.10 14.84
CA ALA A 623 1.01 23.82 16.20
C ALA A 623 0.28 25.05 16.81
N ALA A 624 -1.03 25.15 16.56
CA ALA A 624 -1.92 26.09 17.25
C ALA A 624 -2.66 25.39 18.39
N SER A 625 -2.50 25.89 19.62
CA SER A 625 -3.12 25.33 20.82
C SER A 625 -4.60 25.70 20.92
N PHE A 626 -5.46 24.70 21.10
CA PHE A 626 -6.81 24.84 21.66
C PHE A 626 -6.88 24.01 22.94
N ASP A 627 -7.48 24.56 23.98
CA ASP A 627 -7.40 23.99 25.33
C ASP A 627 -8.21 22.69 25.44
N GLU A 628 -7.75 21.78 26.30
CA GLU A 628 -8.29 20.42 26.41
C GLU A 628 -9.61 20.42 27.21
N ALA A 629 -9.80 21.41 28.08
CA ALA A 629 -11.03 21.60 28.86
C ALA A 629 -12.26 21.96 28.00
N GLU A 630 -12.11 22.86 27.01
CA GLU A 630 -13.22 23.27 26.13
C GLU A 630 -13.74 22.09 25.28
N ARG A 631 -12.85 21.14 24.95
CA ARG A 631 -13.18 19.93 24.18
C ARG A 631 -13.92 18.87 24.99
N ALA A 632 -13.73 18.82 26.32
CA ALA A 632 -14.52 17.97 27.20
C ALA A 632 -15.95 18.53 27.30
N GLN A 633 -16.09 19.80 27.70
CA GLN A 633 -17.39 20.44 27.91
C GLN A 633 -18.27 20.44 26.64
N ALA A 634 -17.67 20.52 25.44
CA ALA A 634 -18.37 20.42 24.16
C ALA A 634 -18.76 18.98 23.74
N ARG A 635 -18.21 17.94 24.38
CA ARG A 635 -18.67 16.55 24.23
C ARG A 635 -19.83 16.25 25.16
N ASP A 636 -19.70 16.60 26.44
CA ASP A 636 -20.69 16.30 27.49
C ASP A 636 -22.07 16.91 27.13
N LEU A 637 -22.08 18.17 26.69
CA LEU A 637 -23.28 18.86 26.19
C LEU A 637 -23.91 18.20 24.95
N LYS A 638 -23.10 17.49 24.13
CA LYS A 638 -23.55 16.85 22.90
C LYS A 638 -24.11 15.46 23.15
N GLU A 639 -23.52 14.70 24.08
CA GLU A 639 -24.07 13.40 24.51
C GLU A 639 -25.36 13.58 25.31
N ALA A 640 -25.44 14.57 26.19
CA ALA A 640 -26.69 14.94 26.88
C ALA A 640 -27.83 15.25 25.89
N ALA A 641 -27.55 15.99 24.81
CA ALA A 641 -28.54 16.30 23.77
C ALA A 641 -29.01 15.04 23.00
N VAL A 642 -28.12 14.08 22.73
CA VAL A 642 -28.46 12.82 22.05
C VAL A 642 -29.33 11.93 22.94
N VAL A 643 -29.03 11.81 24.24
CA VAL A 643 -29.83 11.02 25.19
C VAL A 643 -31.24 11.59 25.36
N LEU A 644 -31.38 12.93 25.43
CA LEU A 644 -32.68 13.61 25.50
C LEU A 644 -33.50 13.48 24.20
N GLY A 645 -32.84 13.52 23.04
CA GLY A 645 -33.49 13.28 21.75
C GLY A 645 -34.01 11.85 21.57
N ALA A 646 -33.25 10.85 22.01
CA ALA A 646 -33.61 9.45 21.84
C ALA A 646 -34.86 9.02 22.66
N LYS A 647 -35.00 9.50 23.90
CA LYS A 647 -36.13 9.10 24.77
C LYS A 647 -37.47 9.77 24.43
N THR A 648 -37.47 10.89 23.72
CA THR A 648 -38.72 11.61 23.37
C THR A 648 -39.44 11.05 22.14
N ALA A 649 -38.74 10.33 21.25
CA ALA A 649 -39.36 9.66 20.10
C ALA A 649 -40.04 8.32 20.45
N GLY A 650 -39.59 7.63 21.50
CA GLY A 650 -39.96 6.24 21.81
C GLY A 650 -41.36 5.99 22.43
N ALA A 651 -42.25 6.98 22.44
CA ALA A 651 -43.50 6.94 23.22
C ALA A 651 -44.78 7.32 22.44
N SER A 652 -44.76 7.29 21.10
CA SER A 652 -45.87 7.87 20.29
C SER A 652 -46.36 7.06 19.08
N GLU A 653 -46.24 5.73 19.06
CA GLU A 653 -46.80 4.94 17.96
C GLU A 653 -47.39 3.57 18.36
N LEU A 654 -48.59 3.56 18.96
CA LEU A 654 -49.35 2.31 19.18
C LEU A 654 -50.87 2.48 19.41
N LYS A 655 -51.61 2.95 18.38
CA LYS A 655 -52.95 2.43 17.96
C LYS A 655 -53.61 3.27 16.86
N SER A 656 -54.08 2.59 15.83
CA SER A 656 -54.99 3.13 14.80
C SER A 656 -56.40 3.37 15.34
N GLY A 657 -56.99 4.55 15.07
CA GLY A 657 -58.38 4.86 15.41
C GLY A 657 -58.91 6.08 14.66
N SER A 658 -59.96 5.88 13.86
CA SER A 658 -60.56 6.89 12.97
C SER A 658 -61.23 8.08 13.68
N GLY A 659 -60.98 9.31 13.22
CA GLY A 659 -61.81 10.48 13.55
C GLY A 659 -61.04 11.80 13.48
N GLY A 660 -61.54 12.79 12.73
CA GLY A 660 -60.89 14.09 12.58
C GLY A 660 -61.46 15.18 13.50
N ALA A 661 -60.58 15.93 14.17
CA ALA A 661 -60.90 17.16 14.90
C ALA A 661 -59.70 18.13 14.91
N LYS A 662 -59.90 19.38 15.34
CA LYS A 662 -58.86 20.43 15.35
C LYS A 662 -58.02 20.40 16.61
N GLY A 663 -56.73 20.72 16.45
CA GLY A 663 -55.66 20.53 17.42
C GLY A 663 -55.71 21.34 18.73
N GLU A 664 -54.84 20.90 19.63
CA GLU A 664 -54.28 21.64 20.77
C GLU A 664 -52.83 21.14 20.98
N LYS A 665 -51.98 21.87 21.71
CA LYS A 665 -50.60 21.45 22.03
C LYS A 665 -50.52 20.96 23.48
N PRO A 666 -49.90 19.82 23.78
CA PRO A 666 -49.67 19.39 25.16
C PRO A 666 -48.58 20.24 25.84
N SER A 667 -48.80 20.58 27.11
CA SER A 667 -47.78 21.13 28.01
C SER A 667 -47.07 20.00 28.75
N ILE A 668 -45.74 20.09 28.87
CA ILE A 668 -44.94 19.14 29.66
C ILE A 668 -45.07 19.48 31.15
N ASP A 669 -45.26 18.48 32.00
CA ASP A 669 -45.28 18.65 33.46
C ASP A 669 -43.86 18.84 34.00
N GLY A 670 -43.64 19.94 34.73
CA GLY A 670 -42.33 20.29 35.29
C GLY A 670 -41.88 19.37 36.44
N ALA A 671 -42.82 18.78 37.19
CA ALA A 671 -42.47 17.94 38.34
C ALA A 671 -41.73 16.67 37.93
N ALA A 672 -42.21 16.02 36.85
CA ALA A 672 -41.58 14.80 36.31
C ALA A 672 -40.18 15.06 35.74
N LEU A 673 -39.91 16.28 35.23
CA LEU A 673 -38.58 16.67 34.76
C LEU A 673 -37.62 16.87 35.94
N GLU A 674 -38.07 17.49 37.04
CA GLU A 674 -37.26 17.75 38.22
C GLU A 674 -36.92 16.47 39.00
N GLU A 675 -37.81 15.46 38.99
CA GLU A 675 -37.55 14.13 39.56
C GLU A 675 -36.53 13.34 38.72
N ALA A 676 -36.67 13.34 37.39
CA ALA A 676 -35.74 12.67 36.48
C ALA A 676 -34.31 13.27 36.50
N VAL A 677 -34.17 14.58 36.76
CA VAL A 677 -32.86 15.22 36.95
C VAL A 677 -32.17 14.70 38.22
N LYS A 678 -32.90 14.62 39.35
CA LYS A 678 -32.34 14.12 40.63
C LYS A 678 -31.92 12.65 40.55
N GLU A 679 -32.66 11.83 39.80
CA GLU A 679 -32.29 10.43 39.58
C GLU A 679 -31.01 10.29 38.72
N ALA A 680 -30.79 11.19 37.75
CA ALA A 680 -29.57 11.26 36.97
C ALA A 680 -28.36 11.79 37.78
N GLU A 681 -28.55 12.82 38.61
CA GLU A 681 -27.51 13.35 39.50
C GLU A 681 -27.03 12.28 40.49
N ALA A 682 -27.96 11.53 41.11
CA ALA A 682 -27.63 10.45 42.05
C ALA A 682 -26.86 9.29 41.40
N LEU A 683 -27.14 8.96 40.13
CA LEU A 683 -26.36 7.96 39.38
C LEU A 683 -24.93 8.45 39.09
N TYR A 684 -24.77 9.73 38.76
CA TYR A 684 -23.46 10.32 38.47
C TYR A 684 -22.56 10.39 39.72
N GLU A 685 -23.11 10.78 40.88
CA GLU A 685 -22.37 10.74 42.15
C GLU A 685 -21.93 9.30 42.50
N ALA A 686 -22.82 8.31 42.33
CA ALA A 686 -22.52 6.90 42.61
C ALA A 686 -21.42 6.31 41.69
N GLU A 687 -21.32 6.77 40.44
CA GLU A 687 -20.26 6.37 39.52
C GLU A 687 -18.93 7.05 39.87
N ALA A 688 -18.94 8.33 40.23
CA ALA A 688 -17.76 9.06 40.67
C ALA A 688 -17.17 8.50 41.98
N GLU A 689 -17.99 8.10 42.96
CA GLU A 689 -17.51 7.39 44.16
C GLU A 689 -16.85 6.05 43.81
N ARG A 690 -17.35 5.36 42.78
CA ARG A 690 -16.85 4.05 42.34
C ARG A 690 -15.50 4.16 41.64
N GLU A 691 -15.31 5.18 40.79
CA GLU A 691 -13.98 5.49 40.23
C GLU A 691 -12.99 5.90 41.32
N ALA A 692 -13.41 6.72 42.29
CA ALA A 692 -12.56 7.13 43.40
C ALA A 692 -12.14 5.93 44.28
N ALA A 693 -13.03 4.96 44.49
CA ALA A 693 -12.71 3.71 45.18
C ALA A 693 -11.72 2.85 44.37
N MET A 694 -11.97 2.63 43.08
CA MET A 694 -11.11 1.83 42.20
C MET A 694 -9.69 2.43 42.08
N LYS A 695 -9.59 3.76 41.97
CA LYS A 695 -8.31 4.48 41.97
C LYS A 695 -7.56 4.31 43.28
N LYS A 696 -8.27 4.29 44.41
CA LYS A 696 -7.69 4.10 45.75
C LYS A 696 -7.21 2.67 45.99
N GLU A 697 -7.88 1.66 45.43
CA GLU A 697 -7.35 0.28 45.40
C GLU A 697 -6.09 0.21 44.52
N LEU A 698 -6.08 0.87 43.35
CA LEU A 698 -4.92 0.90 42.47
C LEU A 698 -3.71 1.56 43.14
N GLU A 699 -3.91 2.69 43.83
CA GLU A 699 -2.88 3.39 44.63
C GLU A 699 -2.43 2.61 45.88
N GLN A 700 -3.15 1.57 46.31
CA GLN A 700 -2.73 0.62 47.36
C GLN A 700 -2.08 -0.65 46.81
N SER A 701 -2.10 -0.85 45.48
CA SER A 701 -1.50 -2.00 44.79
C SER A 701 -0.10 -1.72 44.20
N LEU A 702 0.39 -0.48 44.35
CA LEU A 702 1.66 0.06 43.82
C LEU A 702 2.68 0.32 44.94
#